data_AF-A0A8T4KQM2-F1
#
_entry.id   AF-A0A8T4KQM2-F1
#
_cell.length_a   1.000
_cell.length_b   1.000
_cell.length_c   1.000
_cell.angle_alpha   90.00
_cell.angle_beta   90.00
_cell.angle_gamma   90.00
#
_symmetry.space_group_name_H-M   'P 1'
#
loop_
_entity.id
_entity.type
_entity.pdbx_description
1 polymer ?
#
loop_
_entity_poly.entity_id
_entity_poly.type
_entity_poly.pdbx_seq_one_letter_code
_entity_poly.pdbx_strand_id
1 'polypeptide(L)'
;MKTTLKELTTKEMPSWCPACVMPGTLIHTNPSAKKIEEIKEGDRVLGKDGKYHDVTEIMIHMHKGDVFRITAKCFGETVITGEHPVLISKRKTKPYNNSVFDLEWAEAKNVRKGDYLPYPILKEVKDAGEIELPAKRKEMDRKHIEIPKSVNIGADFLRLAGYYIAEGYCHSREACLIFGSAEMKYAEDVKDIVQRLFALTALIKSKGSKINVEIRSSLLAESFAEWFGRGAQNKKIPHFMMLLPAEKQKELIKGMWRGDGWVEKESERASYKTISPILKEQIKQLLLRQGIVPTVSINKAYDIHKESYSMQVVSFDDMAKLCKVLDVPFEARHSESHKPPIQRDENYAYLPIRRITKEFYDGPVHNMEVAEVNSYVSGSAILHNCGDFNILFAIKNALTELDTEPENIVIVSGIGCGSKTPHFIKTYGFEGLHGRAAPVATGIKLANKGLKVIVVGGDGDGYGIGAGHLLHTMRRNLDITYLVQNNAVYGLTKGQYSPTSRKGFKSPSTPSGSLENELNPMLFGLAMGATYVARGYAYEVKHLQKLIADGVRHKGFSIIDIFQPCSTYNKIQTIAWYKQNLVKMEDIGHDPSDFNKALKKAAMTEKLPIGLFYKAEKPTYEDGIPQISSVPLVKQDINNIDIKPLLDKFK
;
A
#
# COMPACT_ATOMS: atom_id res chain seq x y z
N MET A 1 17.18 29.28 -19.28
CA MET A 1 16.90 29.48 -17.84
C MET A 1 17.28 28.20 -17.13
N LYS A 2 18.19 28.28 -16.15
CA LYS A 2 18.58 27.15 -15.29
C LYS A 2 17.46 26.97 -14.26
N THR A 3 16.95 25.75 -14.10
CA THR A 3 15.79 25.46 -13.23
C THR A 3 16.30 24.82 -11.96
N THR A 4 16.30 25.58 -10.86
CA THR A 4 16.71 25.06 -9.54
C THR A 4 15.71 24.01 -9.04
N LEU A 5 16.14 23.08 -8.17
CA LEU A 5 15.23 22.11 -7.55
C LEU A 5 14.11 22.76 -6.71
N LYS A 6 14.34 23.98 -6.19
CA LYS A 6 13.32 24.78 -5.50
C LYS A 6 12.20 25.27 -6.44
N GLU A 7 12.51 25.57 -7.69
CA GLU A 7 11.49 25.95 -8.70
C GLU A 7 10.56 24.78 -9.08
N LEU A 8 10.93 23.55 -8.70
CA LEU A 8 10.16 22.32 -8.94
C LEU A 8 9.32 21.88 -7.73
N THR A 9 9.33 22.60 -6.60
CA THR A 9 8.61 22.20 -5.37
C THR A 9 7.87 23.36 -4.71
N THR A 10 6.58 23.18 -4.42
CA THR A 10 5.73 24.17 -3.76
C THR A 10 6.06 24.30 -2.28
N LYS A 11 6.12 25.55 -1.79
CA LYS A 11 6.37 25.92 -0.40
C LYS A 11 5.32 25.33 0.55
N GLU A 12 5.80 24.92 1.73
CA GLU A 12 5.12 24.36 2.90
C GLU A 12 4.81 22.85 2.86
N MET A 13 5.46 22.08 3.76
CA MET A 13 5.15 20.67 3.99
C MET A 13 5.11 20.31 5.50
N PRO A 14 4.03 19.69 5.99
CA PRO A 14 3.89 19.21 7.37
C PRO A 14 4.71 17.94 7.64
N SER A 15 4.72 17.51 8.91
CA SER A 15 5.88 16.91 9.59
C SER A 15 6.13 15.41 9.46
N TRP A 16 5.32 14.59 8.80
CA TRP A 16 5.55 13.14 8.84
C TRP A 16 4.73 12.35 7.81
N CYS A 17 5.36 11.52 6.97
CA CYS A 17 4.81 10.69 5.87
C CYS A 17 3.97 11.47 4.81
N PRO A 18 4.53 11.90 3.67
CA PRO A 18 3.79 12.70 2.68
C PRO A 18 2.75 11.89 1.88
N ALA A 19 2.72 10.57 2.06
CA ALA A 19 1.84 9.62 1.37
C ALA A 19 0.72 9.16 2.30
N CYS A 20 -0.49 9.71 2.20
CA CYS A 20 -1.62 9.31 3.02
C CYS A 20 -2.96 9.40 2.26
N VAL A 21 -3.99 8.83 2.87
CA VAL A 21 -5.34 8.67 2.35
C VAL A 21 -6.30 9.50 3.19
N MET A 22 -7.32 10.06 2.53
CA MET A 22 -8.30 10.93 3.18
C MET A 22 -9.24 10.14 4.12
N PRO A 23 -9.64 10.75 5.25
CA PRO A 23 -10.71 10.22 6.09
C PRO A 23 -11.98 9.93 5.28
N GLY A 24 -12.76 8.94 5.70
CA GLY A 24 -13.96 8.48 5.01
C GLY A 24 -13.70 7.52 3.85
N THR A 25 -12.43 7.34 3.42
CA THR A 25 -12.10 6.39 2.36
C THR A 25 -12.33 4.96 2.84
N LEU A 26 -13.19 4.23 2.12
CA LEU A 26 -13.45 2.81 2.41
C LEU A 26 -12.28 1.95 1.93
N ILE A 27 -11.79 1.10 2.84
CA ILE A 27 -10.75 0.12 2.61
C ILE A 27 -11.37 -1.28 2.69
N HIS A 28 -10.96 -2.16 1.78
CA HIS A 28 -11.41 -3.55 1.79
C HIS A 28 -10.76 -4.31 2.94
N THR A 29 -11.51 -4.51 4.02
CA THR A 29 -11.09 -5.21 5.24
C THR A 29 -11.90 -6.51 5.43
N ASN A 30 -11.37 -7.41 6.25
CA ASN A 30 -12.04 -8.59 6.79
C ASN A 30 -12.40 -8.30 8.26
N PRO A 31 -13.68 -8.42 8.68
CA PRO A 31 -14.79 -9.09 7.97
C PRO A 31 -15.55 -8.24 6.93
N SER A 32 -15.50 -6.91 7.03
CA SER A 32 -16.25 -6.02 6.14
C SER A 32 -15.54 -4.68 6.01
N ALA A 33 -15.62 -4.07 4.84
CA ALA A 33 -15.00 -2.78 4.53
C ALA A 33 -15.22 -1.75 5.64
N LYS A 34 -14.14 -1.07 6.04
CA LYS A 34 -14.12 -0.02 7.07
C LYS A 34 -13.64 1.29 6.46
N LYS A 35 -14.02 2.40 7.05
CA LYS A 35 -13.34 3.67 6.73
C LYS A 35 -11.92 3.61 7.25
N ILE A 36 -10.99 4.29 6.59
CA ILE A 36 -9.57 4.20 6.93
C ILE A 36 -9.29 4.62 8.38
N GLU A 37 -10.01 5.61 8.90
CA GLU A 37 -9.91 6.08 10.29
C GLU A 37 -10.43 5.09 11.33
N GLU A 38 -11.19 4.07 10.92
CA GLU A 38 -11.78 3.05 11.80
C GLU A 38 -10.91 1.77 11.89
N ILE A 39 -9.85 1.68 11.08
CA ILE A 39 -8.97 0.52 11.00
C ILE A 39 -8.03 0.50 12.20
N LYS A 40 -7.80 -0.69 12.74
CA LYS A 40 -6.95 -0.93 13.90
C LYS A 40 -5.86 -1.96 13.58
N GLU A 41 -4.80 -1.97 14.36
CA GLU A 41 -3.81 -3.04 14.33
C GLU A 41 -4.50 -4.40 14.58
N GLY A 42 -4.09 -5.41 13.82
CA GLY A 42 -4.71 -6.74 13.82
C GLY A 42 -5.97 -6.86 12.94
N ASP A 43 -6.51 -5.76 12.41
CA ASP A 43 -7.45 -5.88 11.29
C ASP A 43 -6.75 -6.48 10.08
N ARG A 44 -7.51 -7.16 9.22
CA ARG A 44 -6.99 -7.71 7.96
C ARG A 44 -7.50 -6.91 6.76
N VAL A 45 -6.63 -6.55 5.83
CA VAL A 45 -6.94 -5.77 4.61
C VAL A 45 -6.59 -6.54 3.34
N LEU A 46 -7.37 -6.34 2.28
CA LEU A 46 -7.11 -6.94 0.97
C LEU A 46 -5.87 -6.29 0.35
N GLY A 47 -4.87 -7.10 0.01
CA GLY A 47 -3.66 -6.69 -0.66
C GLY A 47 -3.74 -6.76 -2.19
N LYS A 48 -2.69 -6.28 -2.87
CA LYS A 48 -2.59 -6.35 -4.34
C LYS A 48 -2.61 -7.79 -4.88
N ASP A 49 -2.23 -8.77 -4.08
CA ASP A 49 -2.21 -10.20 -4.44
C ASP A 49 -3.59 -10.88 -4.35
N GLY A 50 -4.64 -10.14 -3.96
CA GLY A 50 -5.99 -10.65 -3.83
C GLY A 50 -6.23 -11.46 -2.54
N LYS A 51 -5.34 -11.35 -1.54
CA LYS A 51 -5.48 -12.03 -0.23
C LYS A 51 -5.58 -11.01 0.90
N TYR A 52 -6.08 -11.44 2.06
CA TYR A 52 -6.13 -10.61 3.25
C TYR A 52 -4.84 -10.71 4.08
N HIS A 53 -4.30 -9.56 4.46
CA HIS A 53 -3.05 -9.42 5.21
C HIS A 53 -3.26 -8.60 6.47
N ASP A 54 -2.49 -8.89 7.52
CA ASP A 54 -2.61 -8.19 8.80
C ASP A 54 -2.11 -6.74 8.69
N VAL A 55 -2.89 -5.83 9.25
CA VAL A 55 -2.48 -4.46 9.51
C VAL A 55 -1.60 -4.46 10.75
N THR A 56 -0.34 -4.08 10.57
CA THR A 56 0.66 -4.12 11.64
C THR A 56 0.81 -2.78 12.34
N GLU A 57 0.39 -1.68 11.71
CA GLU A 57 0.47 -0.34 12.29
C GLU A 57 -0.53 0.61 11.62
N ILE A 58 -1.04 1.57 12.40
CA ILE A 58 -1.85 2.69 11.93
C ILE A 58 -1.06 3.99 12.07
N MET A 59 -1.14 4.84 11.05
CA MET A 59 -0.49 6.15 11.01
C MET A 59 -1.54 7.22 10.78
N ILE A 60 -1.49 8.31 11.56
CA ILE A 60 -2.35 9.48 11.42
C ILE A 60 -1.47 10.72 11.56
N HIS A 61 -1.62 11.69 10.67
CA HIS A 61 -0.96 12.98 10.81
C HIS A 61 -1.77 14.10 10.15
N MET A 62 -1.42 15.35 10.46
CA MET A 62 -2.06 16.53 9.85
C MET A 62 -1.39 16.85 8.51
N HIS A 63 -2.17 16.84 7.44
CA HIS A 63 -1.76 17.29 6.11
C HIS A 63 -2.33 18.68 5.83
N LYS A 64 -1.51 19.56 5.27
CA LYS A 64 -1.88 20.88 4.79
C LYS A 64 -1.29 21.05 3.41
N GLY A 65 -2.12 20.96 2.39
CA GLY A 65 -1.70 20.98 1.00
C GLY A 65 -2.68 20.27 0.09
N ASP A 66 -2.24 20.02 -1.14
CA ASP A 66 -3.10 19.45 -2.16
C ASP A 66 -3.34 17.95 -1.97
N VAL A 67 -4.57 17.53 -2.25
CA VAL A 67 -4.99 16.13 -2.38
C VAL A 67 -5.56 15.88 -3.78
N PHE A 68 -5.42 14.65 -4.24
CA PHE A 68 -5.75 14.20 -5.58
C PHE A 68 -6.89 13.19 -5.50
N ARG A 69 -8.01 13.52 -6.15
CA ARG A 69 -9.17 12.65 -6.31
C ARG A 69 -9.07 11.96 -7.67
N ILE A 70 -8.77 10.66 -7.65
CA ILE A 70 -8.60 9.84 -8.84
C ILE A 70 -9.88 9.04 -9.06
N THR A 71 -10.63 9.36 -10.11
CA THR A 71 -11.87 8.68 -10.48
C THR A 71 -11.59 7.58 -11.50
N ALA A 72 -11.72 6.33 -11.09
CA ALA A 72 -11.67 5.15 -11.93
C ALA A 72 -12.96 4.95 -12.72
N LYS A 73 -12.86 4.43 -13.95
CA LYS A 73 -14.01 3.88 -14.67
C LYS A 73 -14.57 2.72 -13.83
N CYS A 74 -15.91 2.64 -13.76
CA CYS A 74 -16.67 1.61 -13.06
C CYS A 74 -16.68 1.66 -11.53
N PHE A 75 -15.57 1.87 -10.82
CA PHE A 75 -15.55 1.66 -9.34
C PHE A 75 -15.53 2.91 -8.47
N GLY A 76 -15.66 4.10 -9.05
CA GLY A 76 -15.76 5.35 -8.31
C GLY A 76 -14.40 6.02 -8.16
N GLU A 77 -14.10 6.54 -6.97
CA GLU A 77 -12.91 7.36 -6.74
C GLU A 77 -12.22 7.08 -5.41
N THR A 78 -10.94 7.46 -5.38
CA THR A 78 -10.07 7.40 -4.21
C THR A 78 -9.38 8.76 -4.07
N VAL A 79 -9.29 9.28 -2.84
CA VAL A 79 -8.70 10.59 -2.55
C VAL A 79 -7.49 10.42 -1.64
N ILE A 80 -6.34 10.92 -2.10
CA ILE A 80 -5.03 10.68 -1.49
C ILE A 80 -4.14 11.91 -1.66
N THR A 81 -3.08 12.02 -0.86
CA THR A 81 -2.06 13.06 -1.02
C THR A 81 -1.26 12.85 -2.32
N GLY A 82 -0.65 13.92 -2.84
CA GLY A 82 0.07 13.89 -4.13
C GLY A 82 1.22 12.89 -4.19
N GLU A 83 1.92 12.66 -3.09
CA GLU A 83 3.05 11.73 -3.01
C GLU A 83 2.61 10.27 -2.78
N HIS A 84 1.32 10.01 -2.52
CA HIS A 84 0.87 8.66 -2.19
C HIS A 84 1.02 7.72 -3.39
N PRO A 85 1.78 6.61 -3.27
CA PRO A 85 1.96 5.69 -4.39
C PRO A 85 0.69 4.89 -4.67
N VAL A 86 0.27 4.91 -5.94
CA VAL A 86 -0.85 4.14 -6.47
C VAL A 86 -0.33 3.15 -7.49
N LEU A 87 -0.78 1.90 -7.43
CA LEU A 87 -0.44 0.91 -8.44
C LEU A 87 -1.20 1.25 -9.72
N ILE A 88 -0.48 1.39 -10.83
CA ILE A 88 -1.06 1.72 -12.14
C ILE A 88 -0.45 0.84 -13.23
N SER A 89 -1.08 0.86 -14.40
CA SER A 89 -0.43 0.51 -15.66
C SER A 89 -0.58 1.66 -16.64
N LYS A 90 0.53 2.10 -17.24
CA LYS A 90 0.54 3.21 -18.19
C LYS A 90 -0.20 2.84 -19.46
N ARG A 91 -1.01 3.78 -19.97
CA ARG A 91 -1.59 3.63 -21.31
C ARG A 91 -0.51 3.83 -22.37
N LYS A 92 -0.29 2.82 -23.23
CA LYS A 92 0.76 2.87 -24.27
C LYS A 92 0.38 3.79 -25.43
N THR A 93 -0.81 3.66 -25.99
CA THR A 93 -1.29 4.48 -27.12
C THR A 93 -2.78 4.84 -26.99
N LYS A 94 -3.20 5.96 -27.61
CA LYS A 94 -4.60 6.18 -28.03
C LYS A 94 -4.66 5.88 -29.52
N PRO A 95 -5.70 5.22 -30.07
CA PRO A 95 -7.02 4.95 -29.48
C PRO A 95 -7.20 3.56 -28.82
N TYR A 96 -6.24 2.65 -28.96
CA TYR A 96 -6.39 1.26 -28.53
C TYR A 96 -6.27 1.10 -27.01
N ASN A 97 -6.93 0.07 -26.48
CA ASN A 97 -6.64 -0.36 -25.11
C ASN A 97 -5.35 -1.17 -25.11
N ASN A 98 -4.70 -1.25 -23.95
CA ASN A 98 -3.50 -2.09 -23.83
C ASN A 98 -3.88 -3.56 -24.12
N SER A 99 -2.93 -4.36 -24.58
CA SER A 99 -3.03 -5.82 -24.58
C SER A 99 -2.22 -6.45 -23.45
N VAL A 100 -1.22 -5.71 -22.94
CA VAL A 100 -0.32 -6.09 -21.85
C VAL A 100 -0.32 -4.97 -20.83
N PHE A 101 -0.47 -5.32 -19.55
CA PHE A 101 -0.53 -4.40 -18.43
C PHE A 101 0.71 -4.52 -17.56
N ASP A 102 1.70 -3.70 -17.88
CA ASP A 102 2.91 -3.57 -17.06
C ASP A 102 2.56 -2.73 -15.82
N LEU A 103 2.65 -3.35 -14.64
CA LEU A 103 2.27 -2.70 -13.37
C LEU A 103 3.45 -1.96 -12.76
N GLU A 104 3.22 -0.72 -12.34
CA GLU A 104 4.20 0.11 -11.64
C GLU A 104 3.55 0.96 -10.54
N TRP A 105 4.34 1.34 -9.54
CA TRP A 105 3.92 2.31 -8.54
C TRP A 105 4.20 3.72 -9.05
N ALA A 106 3.19 4.59 -8.99
CA ALA A 106 3.34 6.01 -9.33
C ALA A 106 2.76 6.89 -8.23
N GLU A 107 3.45 7.99 -7.92
CA GLU A 107 2.91 9.06 -7.06
C GLU A 107 1.60 9.59 -7.67
N ALA A 108 0.56 9.77 -6.86
CA ALA A 108 -0.76 10.21 -7.28
C ALA A 108 -0.74 11.44 -8.19
N LYS A 109 0.13 12.41 -7.90
CA LYS A 109 0.30 13.65 -8.69
C LYS A 109 0.83 13.42 -10.11
N ASN A 110 1.48 12.28 -10.37
CA ASN A 110 2.08 11.93 -11.66
C ASN A 110 1.21 10.99 -12.50
N VAL A 111 0.08 10.54 -11.95
CA VAL A 111 -0.88 9.68 -12.65
C VAL A 111 -1.64 10.50 -13.70
N ARG A 112 -1.96 9.88 -14.85
CA ARG A 112 -2.60 10.58 -15.97
C ARG A 112 -3.97 9.99 -16.30
N LYS A 113 -4.88 10.83 -16.80
CA LYS A 113 -6.15 10.38 -17.36
C LYS A 113 -5.90 9.35 -18.47
N GLY A 114 -6.54 8.21 -18.37
CA GLY A 114 -6.41 7.09 -19.32
C GLY A 114 -5.44 5.99 -18.89
N ASP A 115 -4.54 6.24 -17.93
CA ASP A 115 -3.80 5.17 -17.23
C ASP A 115 -4.80 4.21 -16.57
N TYR A 116 -4.39 2.98 -16.30
CA TYR A 116 -5.24 1.95 -15.72
C TYR A 116 -4.93 1.76 -14.25
N LEU A 117 -5.98 1.71 -13.43
CA LEU A 117 -5.93 1.25 -12.05
C LEU A 117 -6.25 -0.25 -12.03
N PRO A 118 -5.28 -1.14 -11.78
CA PRO A 118 -5.60 -2.52 -11.46
C PRO A 118 -6.40 -2.58 -10.16
N TYR A 119 -7.46 -3.39 -10.17
CA TYR A 119 -8.27 -3.66 -9.00
C TYR A 119 -8.33 -5.17 -8.77
N PRO A 120 -7.93 -5.67 -7.58
CA PRO A 120 -7.66 -7.08 -7.41
C PRO A 120 -8.94 -7.89 -7.24
N ILE A 121 -8.91 -9.09 -7.80
CA ILE A 121 -9.94 -10.12 -7.63
C ILE A 121 -9.60 -10.91 -6.37
N LEU A 122 -10.55 -11.04 -5.45
CA LEU A 122 -10.37 -11.80 -4.21
C LEU A 122 -10.08 -13.30 -4.52
N LYS A 123 -8.91 -13.78 -4.07
CA LYS A 123 -8.40 -15.14 -4.30
C LYS A 123 -8.54 -16.09 -3.12
N GLU A 124 -8.72 -15.56 -1.91
CA GLU A 124 -8.88 -16.41 -0.72
C GLU A 124 -10.19 -17.21 -0.84
N VAL A 125 -10.08 -18.54 -0.70
CA VAL A 125 -11.20 -19.48 -0.80
C VAL A 125 -11.19 -20.37 0.44
N LYS A 126 -12.31 -20.40 1.16
CA LYS A 126 -12.55 -21.29 2.30
C LYS A 126 -14.01 -21.79 2.24
N ASP A 127 -14.17 -23.10 2.12
CA ASP A 127 -15.50 -23.71 2.22
C ASP A 127 -15.85 -23.94 3.69
N ALA A 128 -16.84 -23.23 4.19
CA ALA A 128 -17.20 -23.22 5.62
C ALA A 128 -18.06 -24.43 6.04
N GLY A 129 -18.56 -25.23 5.09
CA GLY A 129 -19.35 -26.43 5.36
C GLY A 129 -20.74 -26.13 5.95
N GLU A 130 -20.77 -25.73 7.22
CA GLU A 130 -21.98 -25.40 7.98
C GLU A 130 -21.84 -24.08 8.74
N ILE A 131 -22.97 -23.48 9.09
CA ILE A 131 -23.05 -22.32 9.98
C ILE A 131 -23.86 -22.66 11.23
N GLU A 132 -23.31 -22.35 12.40
CA GLU A 132 -24.02 -22.52 13.67
C GLU A 132 -25.05 -21.40 13.87
N LEU A 133 -26.23 -21.78 14.35
CA LEU A 133 -27.24 -20.85 14.84
C LEU A 133 -26.91 -20.47 16.30
N PRO A 134 -26.93 -19.18 16.67
CA PRO A 134 -26.58 -18.72 18.02
C PRO A 134 -27.38 -19.44 19.13
N ALA A 135 -26.71 -19.89 20.19
CA ALA A 135 -27.30 -20.80 21.17
C ALA A 135 -28.36 -20.20 22.13
N LYS A 136 -28.47 -18.87 22.22
CA LYS A 136 -29.35 -18.22 23.21
C LYS A 136 -30.81 -18.18 22.74
N ARG A 137 -31.58 -19.22 23.05
CA ARG A 137 -33.05 -19.13 23.07
C ARG A 137 -33.47 -18.19 24.19
N LYS A 138 -34.41 -17.27 23.92
CA LYS A 138 -34.98 -16.41 24.96
C LYS A 138 -36.01 -17.21 25.76
N GLU A 139 -36.08 -17.02 27.08
CA GLU A 139 -36.98 -17.73 28.02
C GLU A 139 -38.48 -17.75 27.61
N MET A 140 -38.89 -16.83 26.73
CA MET A 140 -40.28 -16.67 26.29
C MET A 140 -40.63 -17.35 24.95
N ASP A 141 -39.79 -18.22 24.39
CA ASP A 141 -40.15 -18.99 23.19
C ASP A 141 -41.17 -20.10 23.56
N ARG A 142 -42.46 -19.72 23.56
CA ARG A 142 -43.60 -20.51 24.07
C ARG A 142 -43.96 -21.78 23.27
N LYS A 143 -43.22 -22.13 22.21
CA LYS A 143 -43.42 -23.36 21.42
C LYS A 143 -42.09 -24.06 21.18
N HIS A 144 -41.97 -25.32 21.61
CA HIS A 144 -40.82 -26.19 21.34
C HIS A 144 -40.83 -26.66 19.88
N ILE A 145 -40.40 -25.81 18.95
CA ILE A 145 -39.98 -26.29 17.63
C ILE A 145 -38.46 -26.49 17.69
N GLU A 146 -38.01 -27.73 17.50
CA GLU A 146 -36.58 -28.04 17.39
C GLU A 146 -36.04 -27.56 16.04
N ILE A 147 -35.49 -26.35 16.05
CA ILE A 147 -34.67 -25.84 14.95
C ILE A 147 -33.29 -26.49 15.06
N PRO A 148 -32.65 -26.88 13.94
CA PRO A 148 -31.30 -27.43 13.96
C PRO A 148 -30.29 -26.47 14.60
N LYS A 149 -29.19 -27.01 15.13
CA LYS A 149 -28.11 -26.21 15.75
C LYS A 149 -27.18 -25.58 14.72
N SER A 150 -27.03 -26.23 13.57
CA SER A 150 -26.26 -25.74 12.43
C SER A 150 -27.02 -26.00 11.14
N VAL A 151 -26.70 -25.24 10.10
CA VAL A 151 -27.26 -25.44 8.76
C VAL A 151 -26.14 -25.53 7.74
N ASN A 152 -26.26 -26.47 6.81
CA ASN A 152 -25.33 -26.59 5.70
C ASN A 152 -25.34 -25.34 4.81
N ILE A 153 -24.16 -24.84 4.47
CA ILE A 153 -23.98 -23.70 3.57
C ILE A 153 -24.04 -24.21 2.12
N GLY A 154 -25.23 -24.70 1.75
CA GLY A 154 -25.59 -25.21 0.43
C GLY A 154 -26.39 -24.22 -0.40
N ALA A 155 -26.83 -24.65 -1.58
CA ALA A 155 -27.57 -23.82 -2.53
C ALA A 155 -28.81 -23.15 -1.91
N ASP A 156 -29.62 -23.91 -1.18
CA ASP A 156 -30.83 -23.43 -0.52
C ASP A 156 -30.53 -22.33 0.50
N PHE A 157 -29.53 -22.52 1.38
CA PHE A 157 -29.17 -21.51 2.38
C PHE A 157 -28.65 -20.24 1.73
N LEU A 158 -27.78 -20.36 0.72
CA LEU A 158 -27.21 -19.22 0.01
C LEU A 158 -28.28 -18.42 -0.74
N ARG A 159 -29.25 -19.12 -1.35
CA ARG A 159 -30.39 -18.47 -2.02
C ARG A 159 -31.29 -17.75 -1.04
N LEU A 160 -31.62 -18.38 0.11
CA LEU A 160 -32.39 -17.73 1.19
C LEU A 160 -31.66 -16.50 1.76
N ALA A 161 -30.35 -16.60 1.96
CA ALA A 161 -29.52 -15.47 2.37
C ALA A 161 -29.62 -14.32 1.35
N GLY A 162 -29.56 -14.64 0.05
CA GLY A 162 -29.73 -13.66 -1.01
C GLY A 162 -31.09 -12.97 -0.99
N TYR A 163 -32.18 -13.73 -0.84
CA TYR A 163 -33.53 -13.16 -0.68
C TYR A 163 -33.61 -12.25 0.56
N TYR A 164 -33.03 -12.66 1.69
CA TYR A 164 -33.07 -11.85 2.91
C TYR A 164 -32.21 -10.59 2.80
N ILE A 165 -31.07 -10.63 2.10
CA ILE A 165 -30.24 -9.45 1.87
C ILE A 165 -31.01 -8.40 1.06
N ALA A 166 -31.75 -8.84 0.04
CA ALA A 166 -32.54 -7.96 -0.81
C ALA A 166 -33.82 -7.47 -0.10
N GLU A 167 -34.71 -8.39 0.26
CA GLU A 167 -36.09 -8.07 0.66
C GLU A 167 -36.36 -8.25 2.16
N GLY A 168 -35.35 -8.73 2.90
CA GLY A 168 -35.52 -9.16 4.27
C GLY A 168 -35.47 -8.03 5.29
N TYR A 169 -36.29 -8.12 6.33
CA TYR A 169 -36.21 -7.29 7.52
C TYR A 169 -36.61 -8.10 8.76
N CYS A 170 -36.35 -7.54 9.94
CA CYS A 170 -36.80 -8.14 11.20
C CYS A 170 -37.84 -7.24 11.85
N HIS A 171 -38.98 -7.81 12.22
CA HIS A 171 -40.04 -7.12 12.93
C HIS A 171 -40.54 -7.97 14.09
N SER A 172 -40.62 -7.41 15.30
CA SER A 172 -41.30 -8.02 16.45
C SER A 172 -40.96 -9.50 16.71
N ARG A 173 -39.67 -9.89 16.52
CA ARG A 173 -39.12 -11.26 16.66
C ARG A 173 -39.41 -12.22 15.50
N GLU A 174 -39.78 -11.71 14.34
CA GLU A 174 -40.00 -12.47 13.12
C GLU A 174 -39.01 -12.02 12.03
N ALA A 175 -38.57 -12.96 11.20
CA ALA A 175 -37.87 -12.65 9.96
C ALA A 175 -38.93 -12.53 8.86
N CYS A 176 -38.95 -11.37 8.19
CA CYS A 176 -39.95 -11.05 7.19
C CYS A 176 -39.25 -10.77 5.86
N LEU A 177 -39.88 -11.16 4.75
CA LEU A 177 -39.47 -10.80 3.40
C LEU A 177 -40.67 -10.23 2.65
N ILE A 178 -40.46 -9.21 1.82
CA ILE A 178 -41.51 -8.58 1.01
C ILE A 178 -41.19 -8.79 -0.46
N PHE A 179 -42.14 -9.32 -1.22
CA PHE A 179 -42.03 -9.45 -2.67
C PHE A 179 -43.19 -8.72 -3.35
N GLY A 180 -43.03 -8.40 -4.63
CA GLY A 180 -44.13 -7.92 -5.47
C GLY A 180 -45.15 -9.01 -5.77
N SER A 181 -46.38 -8.63 -6.13
CA SER A 181 -47.44 -9.60 -6.46
C SER A 181 -47.12 -10.52 -7.63
N ALA A 182 -46.25 -10.10 -8.56
CA ALA A 182 -45.78 -10.90 -9.68
C ALA A 182 -44.69 -11.94 -9.30
N GLU A 183 -44.23 -11.92 -8.05
CA GLU A 183 -43.05 -12.66 -7.57
C GLU A 183 -43.43 -13.79 -6.61
N MET A 184 -44.69 -14.26 -6.65
CA MET A 184 -45.22 -15.33 -5.80
C MET A 184 -44.31 -16.58 -5.76
N LYS A 185 -43.71 -16.94 -6.89
CA LYS A 185 -42.76 -18.06 -6.99
C LYS A 185 -41.55 -17.94 -6.06
N TYR A 186 -41.07 -16.72 -5.77
CA TYR A 186 -39.95 -16.49 -4.85
C TYR A 186 -40.41 -16.60 -3.39
N ALA A 187 -41.63 -16.15 -3.08
CA ALA A 187 -42.24 -16.34 -1.78
C ALA A 187 -42.47 -17.83 -1.46
N GLU A 188 -42.89 -18.62 -2.45
CA GLU A 188 -43.02 -20.08 -2.35
C GLU A 188 -41.66 -20.77 -2.17
N ASP A 189 -40.64 -20.38 -2.95
CA ASP A 189 -39.26 -20.89 -2.80
C ASP A 189 -38.71 -20.61 -1.39
N VAL A 190 -38.93 -19.42 -0.84
CA VAL A 190 -38.57 -19.10 0.56
C VAL A 190 -39.29 -20.02 1.54
N LYS A 191 -40.60 -20.22 1.37
CA LYS A 191 -41.39 -21.12 2.25
C LYS A 191 -40.84 -22.54 2.23
N ASP A 192 -40.53 -23.06 1.05
CA ASP A 192 -40.03 -24.42 0.89
C ASP A 192 -38.60 -24.58 1.45
N ILE A 193 -37.72 -23.61 1.19
CA ILE A 193 -36.36 -23.61 1.74
C ILE A 193 -36.38 -23.55 3.27
N VAL A 194 -37.23 -22.69 3.85
CA VAL A 194 -37.34 -22.55 5.31
C VAL A 194 -37.85 -23.84 5.96
N GLN A 195 -38.80 -24.52 5.32
CA GLN A 195 -39.29 -25.82 5.76
C GLN A 195 -38.19 -26.89 5.68
N ARG A 196 -37.41 -26.93 4.58
CA ARG A 196 -36.32 -27.91 4.40
C ARG A 196 -35.15 -27.69 5.36
N LEU A 197 -34.72 -26.45 5.54
CA LEU A 197 -33.51 -26.13 6.30
C LEU A 197 -33.74 -26.01 7.80
N PHE A 198 -34.92 -25.53 8.22
CA PHE A 198 -35.18 -25.20 9.63
C PHE A 198 -36.37 -25.94 10.24
N ALA A 199 -37.07 -26.78 9.46
CA ALA A 199 -38.34 -27.41 9.86
C ALA A 199 -39.40 -26.39 10.33
N LEU A 200 -39.33 -25.15 9.80
CA LEU A 200 -40.26 -24.06 10.12
C LEU A 200 -41.23 -23.82 8.97
N THR A 201 -42.47 -23.48 9.31
CA THR A 201 -43.45 -23.05 8.31
C THR A 201 -43.43 -21.53 8.17
N ALA A 202 -43.15 -21.04 6.96
CA ALA A 202 -43.32 -19.63 6.62
C ALA A 202 -44.77 -19.33 6.22
N LEU A 203 -45.33 -18.22 6.72
CA LEU A 203 -46.67 -17.76 6.38
C LEU A 203 -46.60 -16.75 5.23
N ILE A 204 -47.32 -17.04 4.15
CA ILE A 204 -47.43 -16.13 3.01
C ILE A 204 -48.75 -15.36 3.13
N LYS A 205 -48.68 -14.02 3.11
CA LYS A 205 -49.83 -13.13 3.14
C LYS A 205 -49.76 -12.16 1.97
N SER A 206 -50.75 -12.21 1.10
CA SER A 206 -50.90 -11.25 0.00
C SER A 206 -51.78 -10.08 0.44
N LYS A 207 -51.29 -8.85 0.29
CA LYS A 207 -52.05 -7.62 0.56
C LYS A 207 -51.80 -6.60 -0.55
N GLY A 208 -52.78 -6.43 -1.43
CA GLY A 208 -52.64 -5.56 -2.61
C GLY A 208 -51.55 -6.07 -3.55
N SER A 209 -50.60 -5.20 -3.91
CA SER A 209 -49.47 -5.52 -4.79
C SER A 209 -48.25 -6.14 -4.07
N LYS A 210 -48.39 -6.49 -2.77
CA LYS A 210 -47.29 -7.00 -1.95
C LYS A 210 -47.59 -8.39 -1.40
N ILE A 211 -46.57 -9.24 -1.38
CA ILE A 211 -46.56 -10.56 -0.76
C ILE A 211 -45.60 -10.51 0.42
N ASN A 212 -46.12 -10.71 1.63
CA ASN A 212 -45.30 -10.80 2.84
C ASN A 212 -45.08 -12.27 3.19
N VAL A 213 -43.82 -12.64 3.39
CA VAL A 213 -43.43 -13.95 3.93
C VAL A 213 -42.97 -13.74 5.36
N GLU A 214 -43.69 -14.31 6.32
CA GLU A 214 -43.41 -14.20 7.76
C GLU A 214 -42.87 -15.53 8.29
N ILE A 215 -41.64 -15.52 8.82
CA ILE A 215 -41.02 -16.67 9.48
C ILE A 215 -41.03 -16.42 10.99
N ARG A 216 -41.89 -17.15 11.69
CA ARG A 216 -42.12 -16.99 13.13
C ARG A 216 -41.07 -17.71 13.97
N SER A 217 -39.86 -17.17 13.96
CA SER A 217 -38.74 -17.65 14.78
C SER A 217 -37.88 -16.49 15.24
N SER A 218 -37.89 -16.24 16.56
CA SER A 218 -37.06 -15.25 17.24
C SER A 218 -35.58 -15.53 17.02
N LEU A 219 -35.20 -16.80 17.15
CA LEU A 219 -33.86 -17.31 16.93
C LEU A 219 -33.36 -17.01 15.51
N LEU A 220 -34.16 -17.34 14.50
CA LEU A 220 -33.78 -17.13 13.10
C LEU A 220 -33.75 -15.64 12.75
N ALA A 221 -34.69 -14.85 13.26
CA ALA A 221 -34.71 -13.41 13.08
C ALA A 221 -33.45 -12.75 13.68
N GLU A 222 -33.02 -13.17 14.87
CA GLU A 222 -31.80 -12.67 15.49
C GLU A 222 -30.55 -13.11 14.71
N SER A 223 -30.51 -14.37 14.26
CA SER A 223 -29.42 -14.90 13.44
C SER A 223 -29.27 -14.12 12.13
N PHE A 224 -30.37 -13.89 11.40
CA PHE A 224 -30.36 -13.15 10.15
C PHE A 224 -29.99 -11.68 10.35
N ALA A 225 -30.47 -11.06 11.43
CA ALA A 225 -30.08 -9.70 11.79
C ALA A 225 -28.58 -9.58 12.12
N GLU A 226 -28.01 -10.57 12.80
CA GLU A 226 -26.58 -10.62 13.14
C GLU A 226 -25.72 -10.82 11.89
N TRP A 227 -26.08 -11.81 11.07
CA TRP A 227 -25.33 -12.19 9.87
C TRP A 227 -25.45 -11.13 8.77
N PHE A 228 -26.67 -10.75 8.42
CA PHE A 228 -26.95 -9.92 7.24
C PHE A 228 -27.23 -8.46 7.56
N GLY A 229 -27.36 -8.10 8.84
CA GLY A 229 -27.59 -6.72 9.29
C GLY A 229 -29.06 -6.31 9.42
N ARG A 230 -29.33 -5.30 10.25
CA ARG A 230 -30.66 -4.71 10.48
C ARG A 230 -30.84 -3.41 9.71
N GLY A 231 -31.89 -3.33 8.91
CA GLY A 231 -32.19 -2.17 8.05
C GLY A 231 -31.32 -2.14 6.79
N ALA A 232 -31.83 -1.51 5.73
CA ALA A 232 -31.24 -1.55 4.39
C ALA A 232 -29.81 -0.96 4.32
N GLN A 233 -29.50 0.06 5.14
CA GLN A 233 -28.19 0.71 5.20
C GLN A 233 -27.10 -0.13 5.85
N ASN A 234 -27.49 -1.09 6.71
CA ASN A 234 -26.55 -1.97 7.41
C ASN A 234 -26.51 -3.37 6.81
N LYS A 235 -27.22 -3.59 5.68
CA LYS A 235 -27.17 -4.87 4.98
C LYS A 235 -25.73 -5.20 4.62
N LYS A 236 -25.35 -6.45 4.84
CA LYS A 236 -24.00 -6.95 4.59
C LYS A 236 -24.03 -8.45 4.31
N ILE A 237 -22.95 -8.94 3.72
CA ILE A 237 -22.69 -10.36 3.51
C ILE A 237 -21.69 -10.79 4.59
N PRO A 238 -21.97 -11.83 5.38
CA PRO A 238 -21.00 -12.42 6.29
C PRO A 238 -19.68 -12.75 5.58
N HIS A 239 -18.55 -12.47 6.24
CA HIS A 239 -17.26 -12.60 5.59
C HIS A 239 -16.96 -14.02 5.09
N PHE A 240 -17.36 -15.05 5.83
CA PHE A 240 -17.16 -16.43 5.39
C PHE A 240 -17.84 -16.72 4.04
N MET A 241 -18.98 -16.07 3.74
CA MET A 241 -19.67 -16.20 2.44
C MET A 241 -18.90 -15.53 1.30
N MET A 242 -18.15 -14.46 1.60
CA MET A 242 -17.24 -13.82 0.66
C MET A 242 -16.04 -14.71 0.28
N LEU A 243 -15.69 -15.68 1.14
CA LEU A 243 -14.61 -16.64 0.93
C LEU A 243 -15.08 -17.97 0.33
N LEU A 244 -16.39 -18.22 0.19
CA LEU A 244 -16.87 -19.48 -0.40
C LEU A 244 -16.34 -19.68 -1.83
N PRO A 245 -16.26 -20.92 -2.32
CA PRO A 245 -16.00 -21.20 -3.72
C PRO A 245 -16.92 -20.38 -4.64
N ALA A 246 -16.37 -19.84 -5.73
CA ALA A 246 -17.10 -18.95 -6.64
C ALA A 246 -18.40 -19.58 -7.18
N GLU A 247 -18.41 -20.90 -7.37
CA GLU A 247 -19.60 -21.66 -7.78
C GLU A 247 -20.73 -21.60 -6.74
N LYS A 248 -20.42 -21.74 -5.44
CA LYS A 248 -21.43 -21.61 -4.37
C LYS A 248 -21.98 -20.20 -4.31
N GLN A 249 -21.14 -19.19 -4.52
CA GLN A 249 -21.55 -17.77 -4.50
C GLN A 249 -22.59 -17.42 -5.57
N LYS A 250 -22.71 -18.21 -6.65
CA LYS A 250 -23.75 -17.99 -7.67
C LYS A 250 -25.17 -18.05 -7.09
N GLU A 251 -25.44 -18.97 -6.16
CA GLU A 251 -26.76 -19.10 -5.54
C GLU A 251 -27.10 -17.91 -4.65
N LEU A 252 -26.09 -17.34 -3.98
CA LEU A 252 -26.25 -16.08 -3.24
C LEU A 252 -26.59 -14.93 -4.19
N ILE A 253 -25.84 -14.79 -5.30
CA ILE A 253 -26.08 -13.76 -6.32
C ILE A 253 -27.48 -13.93 -6.93
N LYS A 254 -27.92 -15.16 -7.22
CA LYS A 254 -29.28 -15.47 -7.71
C LYS A 254 -30.35 -14.97 -6.75
N GLY A 255 -30.26 -15.31 -5.46
CA GLY A 255 -31.23 -14.88 -4.45
C GLY A 255 -31.30 -13.35 -4.34
N MET A 256 -30.14 -12.69 -4.35
CA MET A 256 -30.06 -11.23 -4.32
C MET A 256 -30.74 -10.61 -5.55
N TRP A 257 -30.41 -11.09 -6.76
CA TRP A 257 -30.94 -10.51 -7.99
C TRP A 257 -32.43 -10.76 -8.21
N ARG A 258 -33.00 -11.79 -7.58
CA ARG A 258 -34.44 -12.08 -7.64
C ARG A 258 -35.29 -11.16 -6.76
N GLY A 259 -34.67 -10.45 -5.80
CA GLY A 259 -35.34 -9.41 -5.01
C GLY A 259 -35.08 -8.02 -5.60
N ASP A 260 -33.92 -7.44 -5.29
CA ASP A 260 -33.56 -6.07 -5.65
C ASP A 260 -33.02 -5.91 -7.10
N GLY A 261 -32.72 -7.01 -7.76
CA GLY A 261 -32.09 -7.00 -9.07
C GLY A 261 -33.10 -6.95 -10.21
N TRP A 262 -32.70 -6.36 -11.33
CA TRP A 262 -33.43 -6.48 -12.58
C TRP A 262 -32.50 -6.77 -13.74
N VAL A 263 -33.06 -7.39 -14.78
CA VAL A 263 -32.39 -7.73 -16.04
C VAL A 263 -33.35 -7.34 -17.18
N GLU A 264 -32.97 -6.36 -17.99
CA GLU A 264 -33.67 -5.98 -19.22
C GLU A 264 -32.88 -6.50 -20.41
N LYS A 265 -33.44 -7.55 -21.03
CA LYS A 265 -32.78 -8.24 -22.14
C LYS A 265 -32.71 -7.37 -23.39
N GLU A 266 -33.71 -6.52 -23.60
CA GLU A 266 -33.81 -5.68 -24.80
C GLU A 266 -32.74 -4.59 -24.87
N SER A 267 -32.43 -3.99 -23.72
CA SER A 267 -31.42 -2.93 -23.60
C SER A 267 -30.04 -3.46 -23.19
N GLU A 268 -29.92 -4.77 -22.96
CA GLU A 268 -28.74 -5.48 -22.48
C GLU A 268 -28.18 -4.88 -21.19
N ARG A 269 -29.06 -4.64 -20.23
CA ARG A 269 -28.71 -4.03 -18.95
C ARG A 269 -29.25 -4.85 -17.80
N ALA A 270 -28.44 -4.95 -16.76
CA ALA A 270 -28.89 -5.42 -15.47
C ALA A 270 -28.40 -4.46 -14.40
N SER A 271 -29.15 -4.35 -13.31
CA SER A 271 -28.66 -3.61 -12.15
C SER A 271 -29.18 -4.17 -10.84
N TYR A 272 -28.35 -4.04 -9.81
CA TYR A 272 -28.71 -4.23 -8.42
C TYR A 272 -28.55 -2.89 -7.69
N LYS A 273 -29.54 -2.50 -6.88
CA LYS A 273 -29.50 -1.25 -6.10
C LYS A 273 -29.38 -1.54 -4.60
N THR A 274 -28.64 -0.71 -3.89
CA THR A 274 -28.55 -0.76 -2.42
C THR A 274 -28.23 0.61 -1.85
N ILE A 275 -28.57 0.85 -0.58
CA ILE A 275 -28.11 2.01 0.18
C ILE A 275 -26.97 1.66 1.17
N SER A 276 -26.58 0.39 1.24
CA SER A 276 -25.46 -0.05 2.10
C SER A 276 -24.12 0.15 1.37
N PRO A 277 -23.21 1.01 1.89
CA PRO A 277 -21.89 1.18 1.30
C PRO A 277 -21.02 -0.08 1.41
N ILE A 278 -21.21 -0.87 2.47
CA ILE A 278 -20.50 -2.15 2.68
C ILE A 278 -20.97 -3.18 1.66
N LEU A 279 -22.29 -3.35 1.51
CA LEU A 279 -22.85 -4.32 0.57
C LEU A 279 -22.45 -4.01 -0.87
N LYS A 280 -22.41 -2.72 -1.23
CA LYS A 280 -21.89 -2.26 -2.53
C LYS A 280 -20.47 -2.78 -2.80
N GLU A 281 -19.55 -2.66 -1.84
CA GLU A 281 -18.17 -3.17 -1.99
C GLU A 281 -18.12 -4.71 -2.06
N GLN A 282 -18.99 -5.39 -1.33
CA GLN A 282 -19.08 -6.85 -1.34
C GLN A 282 -19.64 -7.39 -2.66
N ILE A 283 -20.69 -6.77 -3.21
CA ILE A 283 -21.26 -7.15 -4.51
C ILE A 283 -20.24 -6.95 -5.63
N LYS A 284 -19.42 -5.89 -5.61
CA LYS A 284 -18.33 -5.73 -6.58
C LYS A 284 -17.39 -6.93 -6.58
N GLN A 285 -16.92 -7.35 -5.40
CA GLN A 285 -16.01 -8.49 -5.28
C GLN A 285 -16.67 -9.82 -5.68
N LEU A 286 -17.95 -10.04 -5.32
CA LEU A 286 -18.69 -11.22 -5.78
C LEU A 286 -18.77 -11.29 -7.31
N LEU A 287 -19.15 -10.19 -7.96
CA LEU A 287 -19.25 -10.12 -9.41
C LEU A 287 -17.89 -10.29 -10.09
N LEU A 288 -16.83 -9.66 -9.55
CA LEU A 288 -15.46 -9.83 -10.05
C LEU A 288 -15.01 -11.29 -10.02
N ARG A 289 -15.33 -12.03 -8.96
CA ARG A 289 -15.04 -13.48 -8.85
C ARG A 289 -15.81 -14.33 -9.87
N GLN A 290 -16.93 -13.83 -10.41
CA GLN A 290 -17.64 -14.44 -11.54
C GLN A 290 -17.14 -13.94 -12.90
N GLY A 291 -16.06 -13.15 -12.93
CA GLY A 291 -15.54 -12.54 -14.14
C GLY A 291 -16.49 -11.49 -14.72
N ILE A 292 -17.20 -10.74 -13.87
CA ILE A 292 -18.13 -9.66 -14.20
C ILE A 292 -17.61 -8.35 -13.61
N VAL A 293 -17.47 -7.29 -14.41
CA VAL A 293 -17.03 -5.97 -13.90
C VAL A 293 -18.22 -5.00 -13.88
N PRO A 294 -18.85 -4.77 -12.72
CA PRO A 294 -19.99 -3.86 -12.63
C PRO A 294 -19.57 -2.39 -12.73
N THR A 295 -20.42 -1.55 -13.30
CA THR A 295 -20.31 -0.10 -13.18
C THR A 295 -21.10 0.36 -11.96
N VAL A 296 -20.41 0.91 -10.97
CA VAL A 296 -21.00 1.53 -9.79
C VAL A 296 -21.41 2.96 -10.12
N SER A 297 -22.68 3.26 -9.96
CA SER A 297 -23.22 4.61 -9.99
C SER A 297 -23.69 5.02 -8.60
N ILE A 298 -23.39 6.25 -8.20
CA ILE A 298 -23.81 6.85 -6.93
C ILE A 298 -24.84 7.92 -7.27
N ASN A 299 -26.05 7.81 -6.72
CA ASN A 299 -27.13 8.77 -6.92
C ASN A 299 -27.53 9.36 -5.56
N LYS A 300 -28.01 10.60 -5.55
CA LYS A 300 -28.67 11.16 -4.35
C LYS A 300 -29.92 10.33 -4.05
N ALA A 301 -30.08 9.91 -2.79
CA ALA A 301 -31.30 9.27 -2.35
C ALA A 301 -32.34 10.34 -1.94
N TYR A 302 -33.62 9.97 -1.96
CA TYR A 302 -34.72 10.82 -1.46
C TYR A 302 -34.94 10.59 0.05
N ASP A 303 -35.51 11.57 0.76
CA ASP A 303 -35.80 11.57 2.20
C ASP A 303 -34.58 11.47 3.14
N ILE A 304 -34.58 10.52 4.09
CA ILE A 304 -33.66 10.43 5.25
C ILE A 304 -32.24 9.96 4.86
N HIS A 305 -32.03 9.59 3.60
CA HIS A 305 -30.81 8.95 3.12
C HIS A 305 -30.02 9.86 2.17
N LYS A 306 -28.69 9.90 2.31
CA LYS A 306 -27.84 10.80 1.52
C LYS A 306 -27.50 10.24 0.13
N GLU A 307 -27.28 8.93 0.00
CA GLU A 307 -26.80 8.28 -1.23
C GLU A 307 -27.41 6.90 -1.46
N SER A 308 -27.58 6.52 -2.73
CA SER A 308 -27.90 5.16 -3.17
C SER A 308 -26.89 4.69 -4.22
N TYR A 309 -26.60 3.39 -4.20
CA TYR A 309 -25.60 2.74 -5.04
C TYR A 309 -26.28 1.79 -6.03
N SER A 310 -25.90 1.89 -7.30
CA SER A 310 -26.40 1.02 -8.37
C SER A 310 -25.21 0.32 -9.02
N MET A 311 -25.16 -1.00 -8.94
CA MET A 311 -24.18 -1.83 -9.63
C MET A 311 -24.80 -2.25 -10.95
N GLN A 312 -24.31 -1.69 -12.06
CA GLN A 312 -24.85 -1.88 -13.39
C GLN A 312 -23.96 -2.81 -14.21
N VAL A 313 -24.55 -3.80 -14.84
CA VAL A 313 -23.89 -4.66 -15.83
C VAL A 313 -24.41 -4.26 -17.19
N VAL A 314 -23.50 -3.79 -18.06
CA VAL A 314 -23.86 -3.07 -19.30
C VAL A 314 -23.01 -3.48 -20.51
N SER A 315 -22.02 -4.35 -20.32
CA SER A 315 -21.26 -4.91 -21.44
C SER A 315 -21.88 -6.25 -21.80
N PHE A 316 -21.86 -6.58 -23.09
CA PHE A 316 -22.44 -7.82 -23.60
C PHE A 316 -21.83 -9.06 -22.93
N ASP A 317 -20.49 -9.12 -22.84
CA ASP A 317 -19.76 -10.24 -22.20
C ASP A 317 -20.12 -10.39 -20.71
N ASP A 318 -20.20 -9.27 -19.98
CA ASP A 318 -20.58 -9.30 -18.57
C ASP A 318 -22.06 -9.69 -18.38
N MET A 319 -22.95 -9.25 -19.27
CA MET A 319 -24.36 -9.63 -19.27
C MET A 319 -24.54 -11.12 -19.53
N ALA A 320 -23.83 -11.69 -20.50
CA ALA A 320 -23.90 -13.13 -20.79
C ALA A 320 -23.47 -13.96 -19.57
N LYS A 321 -22.40 -13.54 -18.88
CA LYS A 321 -21.95 -14.18 -17.63
C LYS A 321 -22.96 -14.03 -16.51
N LEU A 322 -23.52 -12.83 -16.31
CA LEU A 322 -24.54 -12.61 -15.29
C LEU A 322 -25.79 -13.45 -15.56
N CYS A 323 -26.32 -13.43 -16.79
CA CYS A 323 -27.49 -14.23 -17.17
C CYS A 323 -27.25 -15.73 -16.96
N LYS A 324 -26.04 -16.23 -17.24
CA LYS A 324 -25.65 -17.61 -16.90
C LYS A 324 -25.64 -17.85 -15.39
N VAL A 325 -25.16 -16.90 -14.59
CA VAL A 325 -25.22 -16.98 -13.12
C VAL A 325 -26.67 -16.93 -12.63
N LEU A 326 -27.58 -16.23 -13.32
CA LEU A 326 -28.96 -16.05 -12.90
C LEU A 326 -29.94 -17.12 -13.43
N ASP A 327 -29.47 -18.04 -14.26
CA ASP A 327 -30.28 -18.98 -15.04
C ASP A 327 -31.34 -18.27 -15.91
N VAL A 328 -30.99 -17.10 -16.45
CA VAL A 328 -31.87 -16.30 -17.32
C VAL A 328 -31.43 -16.52 -18.77
N PRO A 329 -32.32 -16.95 -19.68
CA PRO A 329 -32.00 -17.06 -21.09
C PRO A 329 -31.58 -15.72 -21.68
N PHE A 330 -30.42 -15.67 -22.32
CA PHE A 330 -29.86 -14.46 -22.94
C PHE A 330 -29.19 -14.86 -24.26
N GLU A 331 -29.70 -14.32 -25.36
CA GLU A 331 -29.16 -14.54 -26.70
C GLU A 331 -28.45 -13.28 -27.19
N ALA A 332 -27.34 -13.48 -27.91
CA ALA A 332 -26.60 -12.39 -28.50
C ALA A 332 -27.43 -11.71 -29.59
N ARG A 333 -27.77 -10.43 -29.42
CA ARG A 333 -28.19 -9.61 -30.56
C ARG A 333 -26.93 -9.19 -31.30
N HIS A 334 -26.79 -9.54 -32.57
CA HIS A 334 -25.69 -9.04 -33.40
C HIS A 334 -25.84 -7.51 -33.54
N SER A 335 -25.01 -6.76 -32.82
CA SER A 335 -24.92 -5.31 -32.92
C SER A 335 -23.46 -4.86 -32.98
N GLU A 336 -23.14 -4.01 -33.95
CA GLU A 336 -21.84 -3.31 -34.04
C GLU A 336 -21.66 -2.26 -32.93
N SER A 337 -22.70 -1.99 -32.11
CA SER A 337 -22.72 -0.92 -31.10
C SER A 337 -22.45 -1.38 -29.66
N HIS A 338 -21.99 -2.61 -29.43
CA HIS A 338 -21.75 -3.10 -28.06
C HIS A 338 -20.67 -2.29 -27.34
N LYS A 339 -20.93 -1.98 -26.06
CA LYS A 339 -19.91 -1.35 -25.21
C LYS A 339 -18.77 -2.37 -24.97
N PRO A 340 -17.50 -1.99 -25.21
CA PRO A 340 -16.39 -2.90 -24.98
C PRO A 340 -16.29 -3.24 -23.49
N PRO A 341 -16.04 -4.52 -23.14
CA PRO A 341 -15.88 -4.92 -21.75
C PRO A 341 -14.64 -4.25 -21.13
N ILE A 342 -14.64 -4.16 -19.82
CA ILE A 342 -13.42 -3.79 -19.09
C ILE A 342 -12.44 -4.95 -19.18
N GLN A 343 -11.19 -4.63 -19.50
CA GLN A 343 -10.15 -5.63 -19.59
C GLN A 343 -9.78 -6.17 -18.21
N ARG A 344 -9.46 -7.46 -18.16
CA ARG A 344 -9.20 -8.21 -16.94
C ARG A 344 -8.38 -9.45 -17.25
N ASP A 345 -7.70 -9.94 -16.24
CA ASP A 345 -7.06 -11.25 -16.22
C ASP A 345 -7.49 -12.02 -14.96
N GLU A 346 -6.76 -13.09 -14.61
CA GLU A 346 -7.00 -13.89 -13.41
C GLU A 346 -6.75 -13.16 -12.08
N ASN A 347 -6.04 -12.02 -12.12
CA ASN A 347 -5.57 -11.28 -10.96
C ASN A 347 -6.35 -9.96 -10.76
N TYR A 348 -6.58 -9.22 -11.84
CA TYR A 348 -7.04 -7.85 -11.80
C TYR A 348 -8.12 -7.54 -12.84
N ALA A 349 -8.99 -6.60 -12.49
CA ALA A 349 -9.72 -5.79 -13.45
C ALA A 349 -8.96 -4.46 -13.67
N TYR A 350 -8.73 -4.07 -14.92
CA TYR A 350 -7.95 -2.88 -15.27
C TYR A 350 -8.86 -1.70 -15.58
N LEU A 351 -8.99 -0.77 -14.63
CA LEU A 351 -9.95 0.32 -14.67
C LEU A 351 -9.32 1.60 -15.24
N PRO A 352 -9.71 2.09 -16.43
CA PRO A 352 -9.18 3.35 -16.94
C PRO A 352 -9.52 4.54 -16.04
N ILE A 353 -8.56 5.41 -15.76
CA ILE A 353 -8.77 6.65 -15.01
C ILE A 353 -9.54 7.64 -15.90
N ARG A 354 -10.71 8.07 -15.44
CA ARG A 354 -11.59 8.98 -16.18
C ARG A 354 -11.31 10.44 -15.87
N ARG A 355 -11.02 10.74 -14.61
CA ARG A 355 -10.87 12.11 -14.10
C ARG A 355 -9.89 12.11 -12.95
N ILE A 356 -9.10 13.18 -12.88
CA ILE A 356 -8.24 13.50 -11.74
C ILE A 356 -8.57 14.95 -11.39
N THR A 357 -8.99 15.21 -10.15
CA THR A 357 -9.16 16.56 -9.64
C THR A 357 -8.21 16.80 -8.47
N LYS A 358 -7.87 18.07 -8.28
CA LYS A 358 -6.94 18.55 -7.27
C LYS A 358 -7.69 19.52 -6.37
N GLU A 359 -7.63 19.30 -5.07
CA GLU A 359 -8.33 20.08 -4.05
C GLU A 359 -7.35 20.38 -2.91
N PHE A 360 -7.41 21.58 -2.32
CA PHE A 360 -6.63 21.90 -1.13
C PHE A 360 -7.29 21.29 0.11
N TYR A 361 -6.50 20.71 0.99
CA TYR A 361 -6.96 20.11 2.24
C TYR A 361 -6.06 20.52 3.41
N ASP A 362 -6.69 20.84 4.53
CA ASP A 362 -6.04 21.10 5.81
C ASP A 362 -6.76 20.27 6.89
N GLY A 363 -6.17 19.15 7.28
CA GLY A 363 -6.83 18.19 8.16
C GLY A 363 -6.06 16.88 8.34
N PRO A 364 -6.60 15.95 9.14
CA PRO A 364 -5.97 14.66 9.35
C PRO A 364 -6.03 13.80 8.09
N VAL A 365 -4.97 13.03 7.86
CA VAL A 365 -4.88 11.98 6.85
C VAL A 365 -4.35 10.70 7.49
N HIS A 366 -4.69 9.56 6.89
CA HIS A 366 -4.45 8.24 7.46
C HIS A 366 -3.59 7.39 6.53
N ASN A 367 -2.81 6.48 7.10
CA ASN A 367 -2.13 5.42 6.38
C ASN A 367 -1.96 4.21 7.30
N MET A 368 -1.54 3.07 6.76
CA MET A 368 -1.32 1.85 7.53
C MET A 368 -0.16 1.05 6.95
N GLU A 369 0.47 0.25 7.80
CA GLU A 369 1.43 -0.77 7.38
C GLU A 369 0.73 -2.11 7.26
N VAL A 370 0.97 -2.81 6.14
CA VAL A 370 0.37 -4.11 5.83
C VAL A 370 1.48 -5.12 5.68
N ALA A 371 1.40 -6.20 6.46
CA ALA A 371 2.41 -7.25 6.44
C ALA A 371 2.56 -7.87 5.04
N GLU A 372 3.79 -8.26 4.71
CA GLU A 372 4.18 -9.05 3.52
C GLU A 372 4.01 -8.34 2.16
N VAL A 373 2.79 -7.93 1.85
CA VAL A 373 2.41 -7.40 0.54
C VAL A 373 2.56 -5.89 0.43
N ASN A 374 2.74 -5.18 1.55
CA ASN A 374 3.01 -3.75 1.62
C ASN A 374 1.99 -2.89 0.85
N SER A 375 0.74 -3.35 0.75
CA SER A 375 -0.32 -2.69 -0.01
C SER A 375 -1.71 -3.00 0.54
N TYR A 376 -2.65 -2.09 0.30
CA TYR A 376 -4.06 -2.25 0.64
C TYR A 376 -4.97 -1.69 -0.45
N VAL A 377 -6.23 -2.12 -0.46
CA VAL A 377 -7.20 -1.80 -1.51
C VAL A 377 -8.25 -0.84 -0.99
N SER A 378 -8.30 0.36 -1.58
CA SER A 378 -9.42 1.29 -1.44
C SER A 378 -10.57 0.92 -2.38
N GLY A 379 -11.70 1.61 -2.30
CA GLY A 379 -12.85 1.37 -3.19
C GLY A 379 -12.53 1.41 -4.69
N SER A 380 -11.46 2.06 -5.14
CA SER A 380 -11.14 2.16 -6.58
C SER A 380 -9.68 1.92 -6.97
N ALA A 381 -8.76 1.78 -6.00
CA ALA A 381 -7.33 1.73 -6.27
C ALA A 381 -6.56 0.89 -5.24
N ILE A 382 -5.46 0.27 -5.69
CA ILE A 382 -4.43 -0.35 -4.84
C ILE A 382 -3.41 0.72 -4.42
N LEU A 383 -3.14 0.78 -3.11
CA LEU A 383 -2.33 1.80 -2.44
C LEU A 383 -1.13 1.13 -1.73
N HIS A 384 0.01 1.82 -1.62
CA HIS A 384 1.23 1.30 -0.96
C HIS A 384 1.36 1.79 0.50
N ASN A 385 2.10 1.06 1.34
CA ASN A 385 2.51 1.52 2.69
C ASN A 385 3.72 2.49 2.66
N CYS A 386 4.20 3.01 3.80
CA CYS A 386 5.10 4.19 3.83
C CYS A 386 6.61 3.88 3.88
N GLY A 387 7.03 2.63 4.17
CA GLY A 387 8.39 2.27 4.62
C GLY A 387 9.61 2.80 3.83
N ASP A 388 9.87 2.31 2.62
CA ASP A 388 11.12 2.61 1.90
C ASP A 388 11.14 4.02 1.28
N PHE A 389 9.96 4.59 1.04
CA PHE A 389 9.84 5.91 0.41
C PHE A 389 10.28 7.05 1.33
N ASN A 390 10.25 6.88 2.65
CA ASN A 390 10.58 7.94 3.58
C ASN A 390 12.05 8.41 3.48
N ILE A 391 12.99 7.48 3.27
CA ILE A 391 14.40 7.85 3.06
C ILE A 391 14.57 8.55 1.72
N LEU A 392 13.91 8.07 0.67
CA LEU A 392 13.91 8.71 -0.65
C LEU A 392 13.34 10.13 -0.56
N PHE A 393 12.25 10.34 0.17
CA PHE A 393 11.68 11.66 0.42
C PHE A 393 12.63 12.56 1.20
N ALA A 394 13.28 12.05 2.25
CA ALA A 394 14.27 12.80 3.02
C ALA A 394 15.44 13.25 2.14
N ILE A 395 15.95 12.39 1.26
CA ILE A 395 17.01 12.73 0.29
C ILE A 395 16.51 13.80 -0.69
N LYS A 396 15.35 13.60 -1.33
CA LYS A 396 14.77 14.58 -2.28
C LYS A 396 14.63 15.95 -1.62
N ASN A 397 14.09 16.01 -0.41
CA ASN A 397 13.89 17.26 0.31
C ASN A 397 15.21 17.92 0.73
N ALA A 398 16.20 17.13 1.14
CA ALA A 398 17.53 17.65 1.47
C ALA A 398 18.19 18.29 0.24
N LEU A 399 18.11 17.64 -0.92
CA LEU A 399 18.63 18.19 -2.18
C LEU A 399 17.93 19.49 -2.60
N THR A 400 16.61 19.58 -2.42
CA THR A 400 15.85 20.81 -2.64
C THR A 400 16.28 21.93 -1.70
N GLU A 401 16.53 21.62 -0.42
CA GLU A 401 16.98 22.59 0.58
C GLU A 401 18.39 23.14 0.27
N LEU A 402 19.26 22.30 -0.27
CA LEU A 402 20.63 22.66 -0.69
C LEU A 402 20.68 23.62 -1.88
N ASP A 403 19.55 23.80 -2.59
CA ASP A 403 19.42 24.72 -3.73
C ASP A 403 20.48 24.49 -4.82
N THR A 404 20.84 23.21 -5.01
CA THR A 404 21.89 22.80 -5.94
C THR A 404 21.26 22.32 -7.25
N GLU A 405 21.80 22.79 -8.37
CA GLU A 405 21.37 22.32 -9.69
C GLU A 405 21.59 20.81 -9.84
N PRO A 406 20.65 20.04 -10.42
CA PRO A 406 20.76 18.59 -10.50
C PRO A 406 22.00 18.08 -11.26
N GLU A 407 22.50 18.87 -12.21
CA GLU A 407 23.73 18.60 -12.97
C GLU A 407 25.02 18.65 -12.13
N ASN A 408 24.96 19.25 -10.94
CA ASN A 408 26.08 19.32 -10.00
C ASN A 408 26.03 18.22 -8.91
N ILE A 409 25.06 17.32 -8.99
CA ILE A 409 24.86 16.23 -8.03
C ILE A 409 25.03 14.89 -8.77
N VAL A 410 25.73 13.96 -8.11
CA VAL A 410 25.84 12.58 -8.57
C VAL A 410 25.54 11.63 -7.41
N ILE A 411 24.59 10.73 -7.63
CA ILE A 411 24.20 9.71 -6.67
C ILE A 411 24.75 8.36 -7.14
N VAL A 412 25.58 7.75 -6.31
CA VAL A 412 26.24 6.48 -6.58
C VAL A 412 25.68 5.41 -5.64
N SER A 413 25.37 4.23 -6.15
CA SER A 413 24.91 3.12 -5.32
C SER A 413 25.62 1.80 -5.63
N GLY A 414 25.55 0.87 -4.67
CA GLY A 414 25.96 -0.52 -4.84
C GLY A 414 24.76 -1.39 -5.21
N ILE A 415 24.56 -2.51 -4.51
CA ILE A 415 23.43 -3.42 -4.76
C ILE A 415 22.65 -3.69 -3.45
N GLY A 416 21.32 -3.60 -3.51
CA GLY A 416 20.43 -3.72 -2.35
C GLY A 416 19.05 -3.10 -2.61
N CYS A 417 18.08 -3.27 -1.70
CA CYS A 417 16.73 -2.68 -1.85
C CYS A 417 16.80 -1.16 -2.05
N GLY A 418 17.59 -0.49 -1.20
CA GLY A 418 17.83 0.96 -1.25
C GLY A 418 18.72 1.44 -2.40
N SER A 419 19.49 0.55 -3.01
CA SER A 419 20.48 0.91 -4.03
C SER A 419 19.86 1.35 -5.35
N LYS A 420 18.53 1.24 -5.51
CA LYS A 420 17.81 1.80 -6.66
C LYS A 420 17.61 3.32 -6.60
N THR A 421 18.04 3.98 -5.51
CA THR A 421 17.88 5.44 -5.32
C THR A 421 18.32 6.29 -6.53
N PRO A 422 19.43 6.02 -7.25
CA PRO A 422 19.81 6.80 -8.43
C PRO A 422 18.77 6.81 -9.56
N HIS A 423 17.90 5.80 -9.65
CA HIS A 423 16.83 5.72 -10.65
C HIS A 423 15.62 6.59 -10.32
N PHE A 424 15.49 7.03 -9.07
CA PHE A 424 14.29 7.73 -8.57
C PHE A 424 14.50 9.24 -8.42
N ILE A 425 15.71 9.75 -8.63
CA ILE A 425 16.07 11.15 -8.48
C ILE A 425 16.69 11.65 -9.77
N LYS A 426 16.21 12.79 -10.27
CA LYS A 426 16.64 13.38 -11.54
C LYS A 426 17.97 14.12 -11.39
N THR A 427 19.06 13.42 -11.13
CA THR A 427 20.45 13.91 -11.09
C THR A 427 21.34 13.01 -11.97
N TYR A 428 22.65 13.23 -12.01
CA TYR A 428 23.53 12.15 -12.47
C TYR A 428 23.44 10.97 -11.48
N GLY A 429 23.47 9.75 -12.01
CA GLY A 429 23.30 8.52 -11.24
C GLY A 429 24.21 7.42 -11.75
N PHE A 430 24.76 6.62 -10.83
CA PHE A 430 25.54 5.42 -11.16
C PHE A 430 25.18 4.29 -10.19
N GLU A 431 24.59 3.21 -10.71
CA GLU A 431 24.40 1.96 -9.97
C GLU A 431 25.55 1.02 -10.32
N GLY A 432 26.41 0.74 -9.33
CA GLY A 432 27.61 -0.06 -9.49
C GLY A 432 27.46 -1.48 -8.99
N LEU A 433 28.61 -2.12 -8.74
CA LEU A 433 28.67 -3.46 -8.15
C LEU A 433 28.50 -3.42 -6.63
N HIS A 434 28.08 -4.55 -6.06
CA HIS A 434 27.86 -4.69 -4.62
C HIS A 434 29.12 -4.32 -3.80
N GLY A 435 28.97 -3.38 -2.87
CA GLY A 435 30.04 -2.83 -2.03
C GLY A 435 31.13 -2.08 -2.78
N ARG A 436 30.88 -1.65 -4.03
CA ARG A 436 31.83 -0.86 -4.85
C ARG A 436 31.37 0.58 -5.07
N ALA A 437 30.34 1.04 -4.37
CA ALA A 437 29.86 2.42 -4.47
C ALA A 437 30.90 3.45 -3.99
N ALA A 438 31.55 3.21 -2.85
CA ALA A 438 32.60 4.09 -2.30
C ALA A 438 33.83 4.31 -3.22
N PRO A 439 34.44 3.28 -3.83
CA PRO A 439 35.57 3.50 -4.75
C PRO A 439 35.15 4.21 -6.03
N VAL A 440 33.94 3.94 -6.56
CA VAL A 440 33.41 4.68 -7.71
C VAL A 440 33.21 6.17 -7.35
N ALA A 441 32.57 6.44 -6.21
CA ALA A 441 32.37 7.80 -5.71
C ALA A 441 33.70 8.54 -5.49
N THR A 442 34.73 7.84 -5.00
CA THR A 442 36.10 8.38 -4.88
C THR A 442 36.63 8.83 -6.23
N GLY A 443 36.55 7.99 -7.27
CA GLY A 443 37.00 8.34 -8.61
C GLY A 443 36.27 9.56 -9.16
N ILE A 444 34.94 9.61 -9.00
CA ILE A 444 34.12 10.73 -9.43
C ILE A 444 34.53 12.03 -8.72
N LYS A 445 34.70 11.99 -7.39
CA LYS A 445 35.06 13.19 -6.61
C LYS A 445 36.44 13.71 -6.98
N LEU A 446 37.42 12.83 -7.19
CA LEU A 446 38.78 13.22 -7.60
C LEU A 446 38.83 13.74 -9.03
N ALA A 447 38.02 13.19 -9.94
CA ALA A 447 37.92 13.68 -11.31
C ALA A 447 37.28 15.07 -11.38
N ASN A 448 36.21 15.30 -10.59
CA ASN A 448 35.48 16.55 -10.56
C ASN A 448 35.10 16.98 -9.14
N LYS A 449 36.02 17.69 -8.47
CA LYS A 449 35.83 18.21 -7.10
C LYS A 449 34.63 19.14 -6.93
N GLY A 450 34.11 19.70 -8.02
CA GLY A 450 32.93 20.59 -8.00
C GLY A 450 31.60 19.87 -7.81
N LEU A 451 31.54 18.55 -7.98
CA LEU A 451 30.32 17.77 -7.79
C LEU A 451 30.06 17.50 -6.31
N LYS A 452 28.77 17.51 -5.96
CA LYS A 452 28.25 16.92 -4.72
C LYS A 452 28.04 15.43 -4.96
N VAL A 453 28.88 14.61 -4.33
CA VAL A 453 28.89 13.16 -4.50
C VAL A 453 28.20 12.51 -3.29
N ILE A 454 27.10 11.82 -3.57
CA ILE A 454 26.29 11.13 -2.55
C ILE A 454 26.32 9.64 -2.84
N VAL A 455 26.62 8.83 -1.83
CA VAL A 455 26.59 7.38 -1.91
C VAL A 455 25.40 6.85 -1.14
N VAL A 456 24.67 5.90 -1.72
CA VAL A 456 23.55 5.23 -1.06
C VAL A 456 23.76 3.72 -1.13
N GLY A 457 23.71 3.05 0.02
CA GLY A 457 23.87 1.61 0.12
C GLY A 457 23.13 1.04 1.33
N GLY A 458 22.89 -0.27 1.34
CA GLY A 458 22.40 -0.97 2.53
C GLY A 458 23.52 -1.19 3.56
N ASP A 459 23.16 -1.55 4.78
CA ASP A 459 24.08 -2.00 5.82
C ASP A 459 25.02 -3.12 5.34
N GLY A 460 24.50 -4.14 4.65
CA GLY A 460 25.34 -5.20 4.11
C GLY A 460 26.20 -4.80 2.90
N ASP A 461 25.76 -3.83 2.11
CA ASP A 461 26.56 -3.27 0.99
C ASP A 461 27.73 -2.44 1.52
N GLY A 462 27.47 -1.56 2.48
CA GLY A 462 28.46 -0.65 3.05
C GLY A 462 29.35 -1.30 4.13
N TYR A 463 28.75 -1.96 5.11
CA TYR A 463 29.45 -2.55 6.27
C TYR A 463 29.82 -4.02 6.09
N GLY A 464 29.30 -4.70 5.06
CA GLY A 464 29.69 -6.05 4.68
C GLY A 464 30.81 -6.02 3.66
N ILE A 465 30.50 -6.42 2.42
CA ILE A 465 31.49 -6.55 1.33
C ILE A 465 32.17 -5.21 0.96
N GLY A 466 31.55 -4.07 1.28
CA GLY A 466 32.09 -2.73 1.05
C GLY A 466 32.98 -2.17 2.15
N ALA A 467 33.07 -2.82 3.32
CA ALA A 467 33.66 -2.21 4.53
C ALA A 467 35.12 -1.76 4.34
N GLY A 468 35.93 -2.56 3.64
CA GLY A 468 37.33 -2.22 3.35
C GLY A 468 37.48 -0.94 2.53
N HIS A 469 36.58 -0.70 1.56
CA HIS A 469 36.61 0.54 0.77
C HIS A 469 36.09 1.73 1.57
N LEU A 470 35.02 1.51 2.33
CA LEU A 470 34.40 2.54 3.17
C LEU A 470 35.40 3.08 4.20
N LEU A 471 36.18 2.20 4.84
CA LEU A 471 37.29 2.55 5.72
C LEU A 471 38.27 3.53 5.07
N HIS A 472 38.78 3.20 3.87
CA HIS A 472 39.78 4.05 3.22
C HIS A 472 39.20 5.38 2.75
N THR A 473 37.92 5.40 2.39
CA THR A 473 37.23 6.62 1.96
C THR A 473 37.06 7.59 3.13
N MET A 474 36.65 7.07 4.31
CA MET A 474 36.60 7.82 5.56
C MET A 474 37.96 8.33 6.00
N ARG A 475 38.97 7.45 6.03
CA ARG A 475 40.33 7.80 6.48
C ARG A 475 40.97 8.89 5.63
N ARG A 476 40.67 8.91 4.33
CA ARG A 476 41.12 9.97 3.41
C ARG A 476 40.34 11.27 3.58
N ASN A 477 39.19 11.26 4.24
CA ASN A 477 38.33 12.43 4.41
C ASN A 477 37.93 13.09 3.07
N LEU A 478 37.57 12.28 2.07
CA LEU A 478 37.05 12.76 0.79
C LEU A 478 35.71 13.46 1.00
N ASP A 479 35.44 14.59 0.30
CA ASP A 479 34.15 15.31 0.37
C ASP A 479 33.03 14.52 -0.34
N ILE A 480 32.54 13.49 0.36
CA ILE A 480 31.55 12.51 -0.07
C ILE A 480 30.60 12.26 1.11
N THR A 481 29.30 12.24 0.84
CA THR A 481 28.29 11.82 1.83
C THR A 481 27.84 10.40 1.55
N TYR A 482 27.96 9.50 2.51
CA TYR A 482 27.45 8.13 2.44
C TYR A 482 26.23 7.97 3.35
N LEU A 483 25.08 7.67 2.73
CA LEU A 483 23.82 7.31 3.37
C LEU A 483 23.68 5.79 3.43
N VAL A 484 23.74 5.21 4.63
CA VAL A 484 23.60 3.77 4.82
C VAL A 484 22.18 3.46 5.29
N GLN A 485 21.41 2.78 4.45
CA GLN A 485 20.08 2.30 4.75
C GLN A 485 20.16 1.01 5.58
N ASN A 486 20.07 1.15 6.89
CA ASN A 486 20.35 0.10 7.85
C ASN A 486 19.06 -0.54 8.36
N ASN A 487 18.74 -1.70 7.79
CA ASN A 487 17.60 -2.52 8.19
C ASN A 487 18.00 -3.82 8.91
N ALA A 488 19.29 -3.97 9.21
CA ALA A 488 19.86 -5.10 9.92
C ALA A 488 19.53 -6.46 9.28
N VAL A 489 19.32 -6.51 7.96
CA VAL A 489 19.01 -7.75 7.22
C VAL A 489 19.27 -7.56 5.71
N TYR A 490 19.79 -8.57 5.03
CA TYR A 490 19.83 -8.55 3.56
C TYR A 490 18.44 -8.75 2.95
N GLY A 491 17.69 -7.66 2.81
CA GLY A 491 16.30 -7.70 2.32
C GLY A 491 16.17 -8.21 0.87
N LEU A 492 17.01 -7.70 -0.04
CA LEU A 492 16.90 -8.02 -1.48
C LEU A 492 17.15 -9.50 -1.78
N THR A 493 18.06 -10.13 -1.03
CA THR A 493 18.41 -11.55 -1.18
C THR A 493 17.54 -12.47 -0.31
N LYS A 494 16.43 -11.96 0.23
CA LYS A 494 15.41 -12.69 0.98
C LYS A 494 15.76 -13.05 2.43
N GLY A 495 16.41 -12.14 3.14
CA GLY A 495 16.36 -12.12 4.60
C GLY A 495 17.54 -12.73 5.33
N GLN A 496 18.72 -12.84 4.73
CA GLN A 496 19.94 -13.29 5.43
C GLN A 496 20.38 -12.27 6.48
N TYR A 497 21.11 -12.72 7.51
CA TYR A 497 21.66 -11.80 8.51
C TYR A 497 22.72 -10.89 7.87
N SER A 498 22.84 -9.67 8.38
CA SER A 498 23.77 -8.61 7.98
C SER A 498 24.84 -8.38 9.07
N PRO A 499 25.89 -7.60 8.80
CA PRO A 499 26.85 -7.18 9.83
C PRO A 499 26.23 -6.40 11.00
N THR A 500 25.04 -5.82 10.83
CA THR A 500 24.34 -5.06 11.88
C THR A 500 23.18 -5.82 12.50
N SER A 501 22.99 -7.10 12.12
CA SER A 501 22.02 -7.98 12.78
C SER A 501 22.47 -8.32 14.19
N ARG A 502 21.54 -8.21 15.15
CA ARG A 502 21.75 -8.63 16.54
C ARG A 502 22.25 -10.07 16.62
N LYS A 503 23.12 -10.34 17.59
CA LYS A 503 23.52 -11.71 17.92
C LYS A 503 22.29 -12.56 18.24
N GLY A 504 22.24 -13.77 17.69
CA GLY A 504 21.10 -14.68 17.79
C GLY A 504 19.99 -14.41 16.78
N PHE A 505 20.17 -13.46 15.85
CA PHE A 505 19.20 -13.20 14.78
C PHE A 505 19.00 -14.44 13.91
N LYS A 506 17.79 -14.98 13.87
CA LYS A 506 17.47 -16.16 13.07
C LYS A 506 17.13 -15.76 11.64
N SER A 507 17.76 -16.44 10.70
CA SER A 507 17.57 -16.19 9.27
C SER A 507 17.69 -17.49 8.46
N PRO A 508 17.36 -17.52 7.16
CA PRO A 508 17.53 -18.71 6.34
C PRO A 508 18.97 -19.27 6.34
N SER A 509 19.99 -18.40 6.43
CA SER A 509 21.40 -18.81 6.49
C SER A 509 21.92 -19.05 7.91
N THR A 510 21.18 -18.62 8.93
CA THR A 510 21.50 -18.81 10.36
C THR A 510 20.25 -19.25 11.13
N PRO A 511 19.70 -20.46 10.87
CA PRO A 511 18.43 -20.89 11.47
C PRO A 511 18.50 -21.01 13.00
N SER A 512 19.68 -21.32 13.53
CA SER A 512 19.95 -21.37 14.98
C SER A 512 20.24 -20.00 15.61
N GLY A 513 20.26 -18.93 14.80
CA GLY A 513 20.67 -17.58 15.19
C GLY A 513 22.11 -17.25 14.81
N SER A 514 22.40 -15.98 14.52
CA SER A 514 23.76 -15.49 14.27
C SER A 514 24.67 -15.63 15.50
N LEU A 515 25.92 -16.03 15.27
CA LEU A 515 26.92 -16.20 16.34
C LEU A 515 27.72 -14.93 16.61
N GLU A 516 27.83 -14.08 15.59
CA GLU A 516 28.62 -12.85 15.58
C GLU A 516 27.91 -11.73 16.36
N ASN A 517 28.71 -10.80 16.90
CA ASN A 517 28.18 -9.58 17.47
C ASN A 517 27.90 -8.57 16.35
N GLU A 518 26.89 -7.73 16.55
CA GLU A 518 26.58 -6.65 15.62
C GLU A 518 27.71 -5.61 15.56
N LEU A 519 28.05 -5.16 14.34
CA LEU A 519 28.89 -3.99 14.13
C LEU A 519 28.14 -2.76 14.65
N ASN A 520 28.85 -1.82 15.27
CA ASN A 520 28.33 -0.50 15.61
C ASN A 520 28.76 0.53 14.55
N PRO A 521 27.84 0.98 13.65
CA PRO A 521 28.14 1.95 12.61
C PRO A 521 28.74 3.28 13.09
N MET A 522 28.33 3.76 14.27
CA MET A 522 28.78 5.06 14.79
C MET A 522 30.21 4.97 15.31
N LEU A 523 30.53 3.92 16.08
CA LEU A 523 31.91 3.67 16.51
C LEU A 523 32.82 3.41 15.31
N PHE A 524 32.33 2.65 14.31
CA PHE A 524 33.06 2.42 13.07
C PHE A 524 33.38 3.74 12.35
N GLY A 525 32.39 4.61 12.12
CA GLY A 525 32.60 5.92 11.48
C GLY A 525 33.61 6.80 12.21
N LEU A 526 33.46 6.92 13.54
CA LEU A 526 34.37 7.69 14.39
C LEU A 526 35.80 7.14 14.35
N ALA A 527 35.97 5.83 14.53
CA ALA A 527 37.28 5.18 14.57
C ALA A 527 38.02 5.26 13.23
N MET A 528 37.29 5.24 12.11
CA MET A 528 37.88 5.29 10.78
C MET A 528 38.17 6.71 10.28
N GLY A 529 37.83 7.73 11.07
CA GLY A 529 38.22 9.12 10.81
C GLY A 529 37.23 9.95 10.00
N ALA A 530 35.96 9.52 9.89
CA ALA A 530 34.92 10.36 9.32
C ALA A 530 34.78 11.68 10.12
N THR A 531 34.59 12.78 9.41
CA THR A 531 34.55 14.13 10.00
C THR A 531 33.14 14.65 10.18
N TYR A 532 32.14 13.95 9.67
CA TYR A 532 30.74 14.10 10.01
C TYR A 532 30.12 12.72 10.23
N VAL A 533 29.68 12.43 11.45
CA VAL A 533 29.09 11.15 11.84
C VAL A 533 27.70 11.41 12.41
N ALA A 534 26.68 10.88 11.75
CA ALA A 534 25.30 11.03 12.17
C ALA A 534 24.52 9.72 12.05
N ARG A 535 23.41 9.64 12.78
CA ARG A 535 22.44 8.57 12.63
C ARG A 535 21.03 9.13 12.56
N GLY A 536 20.26 8.69 11.58
CA GLY A 536 18.85 9.04 11.44
C GLY A 536 17.93 7.84 11.57
N TYR A 537 16.63 8.10 11.51
CA TYR A 537 15.59 7.08 11.45
C TYR A 537 14.69 7.39 10.26
N ALA A 538 14.35 6.36 9.47
CA ALA A 538 13.55 6.51 8.26
C ALA A 538 12.20 7.20 8.54
N TYR A 539 11.59 6.93 9.69
CA TYR A 539 10.33 7.56 10.10
C TYR A 539 10.53 8.85 10.90
N GLU A 540 11.70 9.51 10.84
CA GLU A 540 11.90 10.86 11.38
C GLU A 540 12.33 11.78 10.23
N VAL A 541 11.52 11.83 9.16
CA VAL A 541 11.87 12.39 7.84
C VAL A 541 12.47 13.79 7.89
N LYS A 542 11.94 14.72 8.70
CA LYS A 542 12.50 16.08 8.82
C LYS A 542 13.85 16.11 9.53
N HIS A 543 14.00 15.30 10.57
CA HIS A 543 15.27 15.16 11.28
C HIS A 543 16.31 14.54 10.34
N LEU A 544 15.94 13.46 9.65
CA LEU A 544 16.78 12.80 8.66
C LEU A 544 17.15 13.73 7.49
N GLN A 545 16.19 14.48 6.94
CA GLN A 545 16.43 15.50 5.91
C GLN A 545 17.51 16.48 6.36
N LYS A 546 17.39 17.03 7.57
CA LYS A 546 18.37 17.98 8.11
C LYS A 546 19.75 17.34 8.23
N LEU A 547 19.85 16.13 8.77
CA LEU A 547 21.12 15.40 8.87
C LEU A 547 21.75 15.17 7.50
N ILE A 548 20.96 14.83 6.49
CA ILE A 548 21.42 14.64 5.11
C ILE A 548 21.89 15.96 4.51
N ALA A 549 21.09 17.03 4.59
CA ALA A 549 21.45 18.34 4.04
C ALA A 549 22.75 18.86 4.67
N ASP A 550 22.87 18.78 6.00
CA ASP A 550 24.07 19.21 6.71
C ASP A 550 25.29 18.32 6.40
N GLY A 551 25.09 17.01 6.21
CA GLY A 551 26.13 16.09 5.78
C GLY A 551 26.65 16.37 4.37
N VAL A 552 25.79 16.78 3.43
CA VAL A 552 26.18 17.15 2.06
C VAL A 552 26.82 18.56 2.00
N ARG A 553 26.47 19.45 2.92
CA ARG A 553 27.15 20.76 3.09
C ARG A 553 28.55 20.59 3.66
N HIS A 554 28.73 19.62 4.56
CA HIS A 554 30.00 19.37 5.23
C HIS A 554 31.12 19.06 4.22
N LYS A 555 32.26 19.76 4.37
CA LYS A 555 33.43 19.55 3.52
C LYS A 555 34.33 18.46 4.13
N GLY A 556 34.10 17.23 3.71
CA GLY A 556 34.80 16.04 4.22
C GLY A 556 33.91 14.81 4.14
N PHE A 557 34.38 13.69 4.68
CA PHE A 557 33.58 12.47 4.61
C PHE A 557 32.47 12.46 5.65
N SER A 558 31.24 12.40 5.16
CA SER A 558 30.02 12.32 5.96
C SER A 558 29.45 10.92 5.92
N ILE A 559 29.27 10.28 7.08
CA ILE A 559 28.55 9.01 7.19
C ILE A 559 27.25 9.21 7.97
N ILE A 560 26.15 8.78 7.36
CA ILE A 560 24.82 8.86 7.95
C ILE A 560 24.20 7.46 7.92
N ASP A 561 24.20 6.81 9.08
CA ASP A 561 23.53 5.51 9.29
C ASP A 561 22.04 5.76 9.51
N ILE A 562 21.16 5.11 8.76
CA ILE A 562 19.72 5.38 8.77
C ILE A 562 19.00 4.11 9.17
N PHE A 563 18.45 4.08 10.37
CA PHE A 563 17.62 2.95 10.79
C PHE A 563 16.37 2.85 9.91
N GLN A 564 16.13 1.67 9.35
CA GLN A 564 15.02 1.36 8.47
C GLN A 564 14.41 0.01 8.87
N PRO A 565 13.18 -0.03 9.39
CA PRO A 565 12.46 -1.27 9.62
C PRO A 565 12.27 -2.06 8.31
N CYS A 566 12.63 -3.34 8.28
CA CYS A 566 12.28 -4.25 7.18
C CYS A 566 11.09 -5.12 7.59
N SER A 567 9.87 -4.69 7.24
CA SER A 567 8.63 -5.38 7.60
C SER A 567 8.58 -6.83 7.11
N THR A 568 9.25 -7.14 6.00
CA THR A 568 9.25 -8.49 5.41
C THR A 568 10.12 -9.48 6.20
N TYR A 569 11.37 -9.11 6.52
CA TYR A 569 12.38 -10.06 6.99
C TYR A 569 12.92 -9.79 8.40
N ASN A 570 12.89 -8.54 8.90
CA ASN A 570 13.33 -8.22 10.26
C ASN A 570 12.12 -7.95 11.15
N LYS A 571 11.62 -9.01 11.79
CA LYS A 571 10.44 -8.95 12.69
C LYS A 571 10.78 -8.47 14.11
N ILE A 572 12.06 -8.22 14.42
CA ILE A 572 12.51 -7.80 15.75
C ILE A 572 12.56 -6.27 15.82
N GLN A 573 13.32 -5.64 14.92
CA GLN A 573 13.50 -4.19 14.88
C GLN A 573 12.39 -3.53 14.06
N THR A 574 11.16 -3.65 14.56
CA THR A 574 9.96 -3.02 13.99
C THR A 574 9.92 -1.52 14.26
N ILE A 575 8.99 -0.81 13.64
CA ILE A 575 8.77 0.62 13.90
C ILE A 575 8.48 0.87 15.38
N ALA A 576 7.58 0.08 15.99
CA ALA A 576 7.25 0.16 17.41
C ALA A 576 8.48 -0.09 18.29
N TRP A 577 9.30 -1.08 17.94
CA TRP A 577 10.55 -1.34 18.65
C TRP A 577 11.48 -0.11 18.59
N TYR A 578 11.69 0.48 17.41
CA TYR A 578 12.48 1.70 17.30
C TYR A 578 11.88 2.86 18.09
N LYS A 579 10.57 3.13 18.00
CA LYS A 579 9.91 4.20 18.78
C LYS A 579 10.19 4.09 20.29
N GLN A 580 10.24 2.88 20.83
CA GLN A 580 10.54 2.64 22.24
C GLN A 580 12.02 2.72 22.59
N ASN A 581 12.91 2.48 21.62
CA ASN A 581 14.36 2.36 21.86
C ASN A 581 15.14 3.59 21.41
N LEU A 582 14.59 4.46 20.57
CA LEU A 582 15.27 5.65 20.07
C LEU A 582 15.30 6.79 21.10
N VAL A 583 16.33 7.62 20.99
CA VAL A 583 16.43 8.91 21.70
C VAL A 583 17.14 9.93 20.81
N LYS A 584 16.67 11.17 20.78
CA LYS A 584 17.31 12.22 19.96
C LYS A 584 18.48 12.83 20.73
N MET A 585 19.61 13.06 20.05
CA MET A 585 20.81 13.67 20.63
C MET A 585 20.53 15.04 21.23
N GLU A 586 19.63 15.78 20.58
CA GLU A 586 19.16 17.10 20.99
C GLU A 586 18.48 17.06 22.37
N ASP A 587 17.78 15.97 22.69
CA ASP A 587 17.05 15.81 23.95
C ASP A 587 17.98 15.44 25.13
N ILE A 588 19.13 14.84 24.84
CA ILE A 588 20.06 14.31 25.86
C ILE A 588 21.34 15.12 26.01
N GLY A 589 21.37 16.34 25.46
CA GLY A 589 22.49 17.28 25.55
C GLY A 589 23.80 16.70 25.03
N HIS A 590 24.09 16.91 23.75
CA HIS A 590 25.33 16.44 23.13
C HIS A 590 26.07 17.55 22.42
N ASP A 591 27.39 17.57 22.58
CA ASP A 591 28.29 18.47 21.89
C ASP A 591 28.98 17.70 20.75
N PRO A 592 28.60 17.96 19.48
CA PRO A 592 29.14 17.22 18.35
C PRO A 592 30.58 17.61 18.00
N SER A 593 31.18 18.61 18.65
CA SER A 593 32.60 18.96 18.42
C SER A 593 33.58 18.12 19.25
N ASP A 594 33.09 17.45 20.30
CA ASP A 594 33.92 16.67 21.23
C ASP A 594 33.92 15.17 20.84
N PHE A 595 35.07 14.71 20.35
CA PHE A 595 35.25 13.32 19.91
C PHE A 595 35.07 12.29 21.04
N ASN A 596 35.49 12.60 22.27
CA ASN A 596 35.36 11.68 23.40
C ASN A 596 33.91 11.55 23.85
N LYS A 597 33.14 12.65 23.83
CA LYS A 597 31.70 12.61 24.07
C LYS A 597 30.98 11.85 22.95
N ALA A 598 31.39 12.04 21.69
CA ALA A 598 30.85 11.30 20.56
C ALA A 598 31.03 9.79 20.72
N LEU A 599 32.23 9.32 21.11
CA LEU A 599 32.52 7.91 21.40
C LEU A 599 31.62 7.36 22.50
N LYS A 600 31.45 8.11 23.60
CA LYS A 600 30.58 7.69 24.72
C LYS A 600 29.11 7.54 24.28
N LYS A 601 28.59 8.51 23.51
CA LYS A 601 27.22 8.42 22.99
C LYS A 601 27.07 7.31 21.94
N ALA A 602 28.07 7.08 21.10
CA ALA A 602 28.08 5.99 20.12
C ALA A 602 28.12 4.60 20.76
N ALA A 603 28.74 4.45 21.92
CA ALA A 603 28.81 3.20 22.68
C ALA A 603 27.57 2.91 23.55
N MET A 604 26.57 3.81 23.58
CA MET A 604 25.36 3.62 24.38
C MET A 604 24.52 2.45 23.84
N THR A 605 24.08 1.55 24.74
CA THR A 605 23.33 0.33 24.39
C THR A 605 21.90 0.30 24.94
N GLU A 606 21.62 1.06 26.01
CA GLU A 606 20.28 1.10 26.65
C GLU A 606 19.21 1.75 25.76
N LYS A 607 19.63 2.78 25.01
CA LYS A 607 18.84 3.47 24.00
C LYS A 607 19.68 3.63 22.75
N LEU A 608 19.02 3.85 21.63
CA LEU A 608 19.62 4.09 20.33
C LEU A 608 19.61 5.59 20.01
N PRO A 609 20.74 6.30 20.17
CA PRO A 609 20.78 7.71 19.87
C PRO A 609 20.67 7.95 18.36
N ILE A 610 19.86 8.95 17.98
CA ILE A 610 19.78 9.52 16.63
C ILE A 610 20.09 11.01 16.67
N GLY A 611 20.75 11.52 15.64
CA GLY A 611 21.22 12.90 15.55
C GLY A 611 22.66 12.96 15.06
N LEU A 612 23.27 14.14 15.24
CA LEU A 612 24.68 14.37 14.93
C LEU A 612 25.56 13.91 16.09
N PHE A 613 26.45 12.95 15.85
CA PHE A 613 27.39 12.45 16.86
C PHE A 613 28.68 13.25 16.84
N TYR A 614 29.20 13.56 15.66
CA TYR A 614 30.48 14.24 15.54
C TYR A 614 30.53 15.10 14.28
N LYS A 615 31.13 16.28 14.41
CA LYS A 615 31.48 17.17 13.30
C LYS A 615 32.81 17.85 13.60
N ALA A 616 33.75 17.78 12.66
CA ALA A 616 35.01 18.50 12.72
C ALA A 616 35.47 18.96 11.33
N GLU A 617 36.15 20.08 11.26
CA GLU A 617 36.72 20.59 10.00
C GLU A 617 38.16 20.13 9.86
N LYS A 618 38.47 19.44 8.77
CA LYS A 618 39.82 18.98 8.41
C LYS A 618 40.01 19.10 6.89
N PRO A 619 41.25 19.30 6.40
CA PRO A 619 41.53 19.25 4.96
C PRO A 619 41.03 17.95 4.35
N THR A 620 40.47 18.03 3.14
CA THR A 620 40.05 16.84 2.40
C THR A 620 41.22 16.27 1.62
N TYR A 621 41.13 15.00 1.20
CA TYR A 621 42.21 14.37 0.42
C TYR A 621 42.52 15.16 -0.85
N GLU A 622 41.48 15.59 -1.57
CA GLU A 622 41.59 16.34 -2.81
C GLU A 622 42.16 17.77 -2.63
N ASP A 623 42.06 18.36 -1.44
CA ASP A 623 42.74 19.63 -1.13
C ASP A 623 44.29 19.45 -1.16
N GLY A 624 44.76 18.24 -0.85
CA GLY A 624 46.19 17.91 -0.78
C GLY A 624 46.81 17.43 -2.09
N ILE A 625 46.06 17.33 -3.19
CA ILE A 625 46.57 16.83 -4.48
C ILE A 625 47.00 18.01 -5.37
N PRO A 626 48.32 18.23 -5.60
CA PRO A 626 48.81 19.37 -6.38
C PRO A 626 48.23 19.43 -7.80
N GLN A 627 48.07 18.27 -8.43
CA GLN A 627 47.63 18.12 -9.82
C GLN A 627 46.20 18.61 -10.06
N ILE A 628 45.37 18.72 -9.02
CA ILE A 628 43.96 19.15 -9.14
C ILE A 628 43.64 20.36 -8.24
N SER A 629 44.67 21.00 -7.70
CA SER A 629 44.56 22.12 -6.76
C SER A 629 43.89 23.35 -7.41
N SER A 630 44.31 23.73 -8.62
CA SER A 630 43.77 24.86 -9.37
C SER A 630 42.55 24.50 -10.22
N VAL A 631 42.67 23.48 -11.08
CA VAL A 631 41.65 23.08 -12.05
C VAL A 631 41.32 21.59 -11.90
N PRO A 632 40.03 21.19 -11.78
CA PRO A 632 39.63 19.78 -11.73
C PRO A 632 40.09 19.02 -12.99
N LEU A 633 40.38 17.71 -12.89
CA LEU A 633 40.86 16.90 -14.03
C LEU A 633 39.96 17.03 -15.27
N VAL A 634 38.64 17.02 -15.08
CA VAL A 634 37.66 17.14 -16.18
C VAL A 634 37.71 18.47 -16.95
N LYS A 635 38.45 19.46 -16.45
CA LYS A 635 38.62 20.77 -17.09
C LYS A 635 40.06 21.03 -17.56
N GLN A 636 40.97 20.06 -17.41
CA GLN A 636 42.35 20.22 -17.86
C GLN A 636 42.45 19.96 -19.36
N ASP A 637 43.14 20.84 -20.08
CA ASP A 637 43.42 20.66 -21.51
C ASP A 637 44.57 19.68 -21.70
N ILE A 638 44.29 18.58 -22.41
CA ILE A 638 45.27 17.52 -22.70
C ILE A 638 45.88 17.65 -24.10
N ASN A 639 45.36 18.54 -24.96
CA ASN A 639 45.77 18.62 -26.35
C ASN A 639 47.22 19.12 -26.53
N ASN A 640 47.76 19.81 -25.52
CA ASN A 640 49.08 20.42 -25.53
C ASN A 640 50.10 19.70 -24.62
N ILE A 641 49.80 18.48 -24.16
CA ILE A 641 50.68 17.71 -23.28
C ILE A 641 51.59 16.79 -24.12
N ASP A 642 52.89 17.11 -24.20
CA ASP A 642 53.89 16.21 -24.80
C ASP A 642 54.58 15.33 -23.73
N ILE A 643 54.27 14.03 -23.76
CA ILE A 643 54.88 13.03 -22.87
C ILE A 643 56.11 12.34 -23.47
N LYS A 644 56.47 12.60 -24.74
CA LYS A 644 57.62 11.96 -25.40
C LYS A 644 58.93 12.16 -24.63
N PRO A 645 59.25 13.36 -24.09
CA PRO A 645 60.47 13.56 -23.31
C PRO A 645 60.54 12.71 -22.03
N LEU A 646 59.39 12.32 -21.46
CA LEU A 646 59.34 11.42 -20.32
C LEU A 646 59.54 9.97 -20.76
N LEU A 647 58.88 9.55 -21.83
CA LEU A 647 59.00 8.20 -22.39
C LEU A 647 60.43 7.91 -22.86
N ASP A 648 61.11 8.89 -23.45
CA ASP A 648 62.49 8.75 -23.91
C ASP A 648 63.51 8.65 -22.76
N LYS A 649 63.15 9.00 -21.52
CA LYS A 649 63.99 8.75 -20.32
C LYS A 649 63.89 7.30 -19.80
N PHE A 650 62.91 6.54 -20.27
CA PHE A 650 62.70 5.13 -19.89
C PHE A 650 63.21 4.16 -20.96
N LYS A 651 63.65 4.66 -22.12
CA LYS A 651 64.45 3.93 -23.11
C LYS A 651 65.92 4.08 -22.76
#